data_AF-A0A9D6PUE2-F1
#
_entry.id   AF-A0A9D6PUE2-F1
#
_cell.length_a   1.000
_cell.length_b   1.000
_cell.length_c   1.000
_cell.angle_alpha   90.00
_cell.angle_beta   90.00
_cell.angle_gamma   90.00
#
_symmetry.space_group_name_H-M   'P 1'
#
loop_
_entity.id
_entity.type
_entity.pdbx_description
1 polymer ?
#
loop_
_entity_poly.entity_id
_entity_poly.type
_entity_poly.pdbx_seq_one_letter_code
_entity_poly.pdbx_strand_id
1 'polypeptide(L)'
;MKIFLVIFYFCSLSNSCFPVSKEKVNEISKEDQAYLRELLRETWDSISDLVDDKSGIPFDNSTRQNYTSMSNIGLYLASACAAQRLGYIDEIKALEYISKCITFIEQLEKWHGFPISWVQVYHPFTTDKIVSPIDSGYLAAGLLIARQTFPSLASRISDLINSMDWSFFYDPSTQTLTGGFDLRENKTLRFSYGDLGTDARMAFFLAVARGAAPPEFWDALKRGVEERYSIQYLGPGWKAGGLFLEAMTGLFLDEKATLMGKSVANLAYAQMIHAVKKKYAVWGWSACAGPQGSYLGSGKLIDDVVAPYASVLAIHYYPEQVIHNLKTFEKFNLRKPYQSNEGSKNFGFRDAVDLSSGKVVQRYLVIDQEMIFLSLCNFLEKGLIWNLFEKDPRVQKGLSLIKDYHEILNGQLKDVYQKRDFSGGEGAIILLDLGLLNPVVKPFVEPEWIQEEVRHVRTRVVVDGKLRDWKDVEALTFPLQRTLEFGAVESAEDLDPKAYFQWDENFLYFAMTVVDDEVINDEVNDHIFKGDCIELFIDAENDGLNWGNPKDFQIGFSPVFKGHFPKAWIWFQNRAARPDEVSYTVTSLGEGQKGYQVEAAISWKFLGIRPHRGLVLGVSPAVHDIDHKKREATKLNWCYLPPKNKLGSLTLEGKR
;
A
#
# COMPACT_ATOMS: atom_id res chain seq x y z
N MET A 1 37.68 53.40 -18.02
CA MET A 1 37.97 52.32 -18.98
C MET A 1 39.29 51.66 -18.59
N LYS A 2 39.23 50.52 -17.89
CA LYS A 2 40.29 49.50 -17.75
C LYS A 2 39.69 48.33 -16.96
N ILE A 3 39.54 47.20 -17.66
CA ILE A 3 38.99 45.94 -17.18
C ILE A 3 40.05 45.24 -16.32
N PHE A 4 39.70 44.82 -15.10
CA PHE A 4 40.53 43.90 -14.30
C PHE A 4 39.92 42.50 -14.40
N LEU A 5 40.65 41.61 -15.07
CA LEU A 5 40.39 40.17 -15.11
C LEU A 5 40.84 39.58 -13.76
N VAL A 6 39.92 38.98 -13.00
CA VAL A 6 40.25 38.14 -11.84
C VAL A 6 40.29 36.70 -12.33
N ILE A 7 41.49 36.12 -12.35
CA ILE A 7 41.73 34.71 -12.67
C ILE A 7 41.45 33.91 -11.40
N PHE A 8 40.40 33.07 -11.43
CA PHE A 8 40.17 32.05 -10.41
C PHE A 8 41.08 30.84 -10.69
N TYR A 9 41.91 30.50 -9.70
CA TYR A 9 42.67 29.25 -9.66
C TYR A 9 41.71 28.06 -9.54
N PHE A 10 41.62 27.22 -10.57
CA PHE A 10 41.08 25.88 -10.46
C PHE A 10 42.11 24.99 -9.75
N CYS A 11 41.81 24.61 -8.50
CA CYS A 11 42.57 23.58 -7.81
C CYS A 11 42.04 22.21 -8.24
N SER A 12 42.79 21.53 -9.11
CA SER A 12 42.56 20.15 -9.51
C SER A 12 42.93 19.22 -8.36
N LEU A 13 41.93 18.69 -7.65
CA LEU A 13 42.10 17.54 -6.76
C LEU A 13 41.65 16.29 -7.51
N SER A 14 42.66 15.48 -7.86
CA SER A 14 42.65 14.07 -8.21
C SER A 14 41.29 13.38 -8.38
N ASN A 15 40.91 13.17 -9.64
CA ASN A 15 40.02 12.08 -10.04
C ASN A 15 40.65 10.73 -9.66
N SER A 16 40.23 10.14 -8.55
CA SER A 16 40.28 8.69 -8.40
C SER A 16 39.15 8.08 -9.22
N CYS A 17 39.30 8.10 -10.55
CA CYS A 17 38.45 7.36 -11.47
C CYS A 17 38.88 5.89 -11.44
N PHE A 18 38.19 5.09 -10.63
CA PHE A 18 38.17 3.65 -10.86
C PHE A 18 37.43 3.36 -12.17
N PRO A 19 37.78 2.30 -12.92
CA PRO A 19 37.04 1.91 -14.11
C PRO A 19 35.70 1.28 -13.67
N VAL A 20 34.76 2.13 -13.27
CA VAL A 20 33.37 1.74 -13.07
C VAL A 20 32.84 1.32 -14.44
N SER A 21 32.19 0.15 -14.50
CA SER A 21 31.44 -0.32 -15.66
C SER A 21 30.68 0.83 -16.31
N LYS A 22 30.62 0.91 -17.66
CA LYS A 22 29.77 1.87 -18.37
C LYS A 22 28.44 1.99 -17.63
N GLU A 23 28.09 3.19 -17.15
CA GLU A 23 26.89 3.34 -16.33
C GLU A 23 25.68 2.87 -17.13
N LYS A 24 24.89 1.93 -16.58
CA LYS A 24 23.74 1.33 -17.28
C LYS A 24 22.69 2.34 -17.74
N VAL A 25 22.65 3.54 -17.18
CA VAL A 25 21.82 4.65 -17.68
C VAL A 25 22.17 5.03 -19.12
N ASN A 26 23.44 4.88 -19.53
CA ASN A 26 23.88 5.14 -20.90
C ASN A 26 23.55 3.98 -21.85
N GLU A 27 23.04 2.85 -21.33
CA GLU A 27 22.62 1.69 -22.13
C GLU A 27 21.13 1.76 -22.53
N ILE A 28 20.32 2.59 -21.86
CA ILE A 28 18.89 2.79 -22.19
C ILE A 28 18.66 3.97 -23.14
N SER A 29 17.53 3.93 -23.86
CA SER A 29 17.15 4.95 -24.85
C SER A 29 16.96 6.33 -24.22
N LYS A 30 17.08 7.41 -25.02
CA LYS A 30 16.84 8.78 -24.53
C LYS A 30 15.38 8.98 -24.12
N GLU A 31 14.47 8.30 -24.82
CA GLU A 31 13.03 8.28 -24.54
C GLU A 31 12.77 7.64 -23.17
N ASP A 32 13.44 6.53 -22.85
CA ASP A 32 13.32 5.89 -21.55
C ASP A 32 13.96 6.72 -20.43
N GLN A 33 15.09 7.40 -20.70
CA GLN A 33 15.65 8.35 -19.75
C GLN A 33 14.69 9.51 -19.46
N ALA A 34 14.04 10.06 -20.50
CA ALA A 34 13.04 11.11 -20.34
C ALA A 34 11.83 10.62 -19.53
N TYR A 35 11.34 9.41 -19.81
CA TYR A 35 10.28 8.75 -19.06
C TYR A 35 10.60 8.62 -17.57
N LEU A 36 11.79 8.09 -17.23
CA LEU A 36 12.22 7.95 -15.84
C LEU A 36 12.42 9.31 -15.15
N ARG A 37 12.86 10.34 -15.87
CA ARG A 37 12.99 11.71 -15.34
C ARG A 37 11.64 12.35 -15.04
N GLU A 38 10.64 12.11 -15.88
CA GLU A 38 9.27 12.53 -15.61
C GLU A 38 8.72 11.84 -14.36
N LEU A 39 8.87 10.50 -14.27
CA LEU A 39 8.46 9.75 -13.09
C LEU A 39 9.19 10.22 -11.82
N LEU A 40 10.49 10.47 -11.90
CA LEU A 40 11.29 11.04 -10.80
C LEU A 40 10.70 12.37 -10.31
N ARG A 41 10.29 13.25 -11.24
CA ARG A 41 9.69 14.53 -10.91
C ARG A 41 8.30 14.37 -10.26
N GLU A 42 7.43 13.56 -10.84
CA GLU A 42 6.09 13.34 -10.29
C GLU A 42 6.13 12.67 -8.91
N THR A 43 7.08 11.76 -8.70
CA THR A 43 7.27 11.10 -7.39
C THR A 43 7.72 12.13 -6.34
N TRP A 44 8.59 13.08 -6.70
CA TRP A 44 8.91 14.20 -5.82
C TRP A 44 7.69 15.07 -5.52
N ASP A 45 6.90 15.39 -6.55
CA ASP A 45 5.69 16.19 -6.35
C ASP A 45 4.73 15.48 -5.37
N SER A 46 4.63 14.14 -5.41
CA SER A 46 3.91 13.33 -4.40
C SER A 46 4.50 13.47 -3.00
N ILE A 47 5.80 13.22 -2.82
CA ILE A 47 6.47 13.32 -1.51
C ILE A 47 6.28 14.71 -0.93
N SER A 48 6.49 15.76 -1.75
CA SER A 48 6.38 17.15 -1.30
C SER A 48 4.96 17.55 -0.89
N ASP A 49 3.93 17.01 -1.52
CA ASP A 49 2.53 17.26 -1.14
C ASP A 49 2.17 16.60 0.20
N LEU A 50 2.81 15.46 0.49
CA LEU A 50 2.58 14.66 1.70
C LEU A 50 3.39 15.12 2.91
N VAL A 51 3.98 16.31 2.86
CA VAL A 51 4.66 16.95 3.99
C VAL A 51 3.73 17.98 4.63
N ASP A 52 3.66 17.97 5.96
CA ASP A 52 2.96 19.01 6.70
C ASP A 52 3.83 20.28 6.78
N ASP A 53 3.28 21.42 6.36
CA ASP A 53 4.02 22.69 6.27
C ASP A 53 4.50 23.23 7.63
N LYS A 54 3.83 22.85 8.73
CA LYS A 54 4.13 23.36 10.08
C LYS A 54 5.26 22.57 10.73
N SER A 55 5.11 21.25 10.77
CA SER A 55 6.08 20.33 11.36
C SER A 55 7.29 20.08 10.44
N GLY A 56 7.09 20.18 9.13
CA GLY A 56 8.11 19.90 8.12
C GLY A 56 8.43 18.42 7.95
N ILE A 57 7.59 17.51 8.47
CA ILE A 57 7.74 16.05 8.33
C ILE A 57 6.63 15.45 7.46
N PRO A 58 6.90 14.32 6.78
CA PRO A 58 5.89 13.64 5.98
C PRO A 58 4.84 12.95 6.83
N PHE A 59 3.60 12.88 6.31
CA PHE A 59 2.62 11.89 6.76
C PHE A 59 3.08 10.47 6.41
N ASP A 60 2.46 9.46 7.01
CA ASP A 60 2.72 8.08 6.62
C ASP A 60 2.26 7.75 5.19
N ASN A 61 1.12 8.31 4.79
CA ASN A 61 0.50 8.04 3.50
C ASN A 61 -0.50 9.13 3.09
N SER A 62 -1.02 9.01 1.87
CA SER A 62 -1.96 9.99 1.27
C SER A 62 -3.30 10.17 1.98
N THR A 63 -3.63 9.36 3.00
CA THR A 63 -4.79 9.62 3.87
C THR A 63 -4.54 10.71 4.93
N ARG A 64 -3.29 11.16 5.09
CA ARG A 64 -2.88 12.24 6.02
C ARG A 64 -3.32 12.01 7.46
N GLN A 65 -3.36 10.74 7.89
CA GLN A 65 -3.55 10.40 9.30
C GLN A 65 -2.41 10.99 10.14
N ASN A 66 -2.70 11.39 11.37
CA ASN A 66 -1.76 12.10 12.24
C ASN A 66 -0.68 11.18 12.85
N TYR A 67 0.09 10.50 12.00
CA TYR A 67 1.26 9.75 12.42
C TYR A 67 2.24 9.54 11.24
N THR A 68 3.50 9.26 11.58
CA THR A 68 4.56 8.86 10.65
C THR A 68 5.67 8.12 11.41
N SER A 69 6.58 7.47 10.68
CA SER A 69 7.73 6.76 11.23
C SER A 69 9.03 7.56 11.12
N MET A 70 10.03 7.23 11.95
CA MET A 70 11.39 7.79 11.77
C MET A 70 12.05 7.33 10.47
N SER A 71 11.65 6.17 9.92
CA SER A 71 12.08 5.74 8.58
C SER A 71 11.61 6.72 7.50
N ASN A 72 10.32 7.09 7.49
CA ASN A 72 9.78 8.06 6.54
C ASN A 72 10.50 9.41 6.68
N ILE A 73 10.71 9.89 7.92
CA ILE A 73 11.43 11.15 8.15
C ILE A 73 12.88 11.09 7.62
N GLY A 74 13.57 9.97 7.84
CA GLY A 74 14.93 9.75 7.35
C GLY A 74 15.03 9.75 5.82
N LEU A 75 14.17 8.99 5.16
CA LEU A 75 14.13 8.93 3.71
C LEU A 75 13.65 10.26 3.09
N TYR A 76 12.75 10.98 3.75
CA TYR A 76 12.35 12.33 3.36
C TYR A 76 13.52 13.30 3.39
N LEU A 77 14.32 13.31 4.46
CA LEU A 77 15.51 14.16 4.54
C LEU A 77 16.46 13.91 3.37
N ALA A 78 16.69 12.64 3.01
CA ALA A 78 17.50 12.29 1.85
C ALA A 78 16.85 12.74 0.53
N SER A 79 15.53 12.56 0.40
CA SER A 79 14.75 12.95 -0.77
C SER A 79 14.74 14.46 -0.98
N ALA A 80 14.55 15.26 0.08
CA ALA A 80 14.61 16.72 0.01
C ALA A 80 16.01 17.23 -0.38
N CYS A 81 17.07 16.61 0.14
CA CYS A 81 18.43 16.92 -0.28
C CYS A 81 18.65 16.62 -1.78
N ALA A 82 18.18 15.48 -2.26
CA ALA A 82 18.26 15.13 -3.68
C ALA A 82 17.42 16.06 -4.56
N ALA A 83 16.19 16.40 -4.15
CA ALA A 83 15.34 17.33 -4.86
C ALA A 83 15.97 18.73 -5.00
N GLN A 84 16.69 19.19 -3.96
CA GLN A 84 17.49 20.41 -4.03
C GLN A 84 18.62 20.30 -5.05
N ARG A 85 19.36 19.18 -5.06
CA ARG A 85 20.45 18.94 -6.03
C ARG A 85 19.96 18.80 -7.47
N LEU A 86 18.76 18.25 -7.65
CA LEU A 86 18.05 18.16 -8.94
C LEU A 86 17.44 19.49 -9.40
N GLY A 87 17.41 20.51 -8.53
CA GLY A 87 16.79 21.81 -8.82
C GLY A 87 15.26 21.80 -8.82
N TYR A 88 14.62 20.80 -8.18
CA TYR A 88 13.16 20.73 -8.05
C TYR A 88 12.63 21.67 -6.97
N ILE A 89 13.45 21.95 -5.95
CA ILE A 89 13.26 22.99 -4.96
C ILE A 89 14.54 23.84 -4.86
N ASP A 90 14.38 25.13 -4.58
CA ASP A 90 15.54 25.99 -4.34
C ASP A 90 16.15 25.76 -2.94
N GLU A 91 17.34 26.31 -2.73
CA GLU A 91 18.11 26.15 -1.48
C GLU A 91 17.39 26.75 -0.26
N ILE A 92 16.66 27.85 -0.43
CA ILE A 92 15.95 28.53 0.67
C ILE A 92 14.80 27.65 1.14
N LYS A 93 13.99 27.17 0.21
CA LYS A 93 12.85 26.28 0.48
C LYS A 93 13.32 24.95 1.07
N ALA A 94 14.38 24.37 0.52
CA ALA A 94 14.96 23.13 1.06
C ALA A 94 15.47 23.33 2.51
N LEU A 95 16.17 24.44 2.77
CA LEU A 95 16.67 24.77 4.11
C LEU A 95 15.52 25.01 5.09
N GLU A 96 14.44 25.67 4.67
CA GLU A 96 13.25 25.87 5.51
C GLU A 96 12.64 24.53 5.94
N TYR A 97 12.35 23.64 4.98
CA TYR A 97 11.75 22.34 5.26
C TYR A 97 12.63 21.46 6.15
N ILE A 98 13.92 21.37 5.83
CA ILE A 98 14.84 20.54 6.61
C ILE A 98 15.03 21.15 8.00
N SER A 99 15.12 22.48 8.14
CA SER A 99 15.23 23.12 9.45
C SER A 99 14.00 22.87 10.33
N LYS A 100 12.78 22.89 9.76
CA LYS A 100 11.54 22.50 10.48
C LYS A 100 11.61 21.05 10.93
N CYS A 101 11.96 20.14 10.02
CA CYS A 101 12.14 18.71 10.33
C CYS A 101 13.16 18.48 11.45
N ILE A 102 14.34 19.13 11.41
CA ILE A 102 15.36 19.02 12.47
C ILE A 102 14.82 19.55 13.80
N THR A 103 14.12 20.70 13.78
CA THR A 103 13.50 21.28 14.98
C THR A 103 12.46 20.34 15.58
N PHE A 104 11.68 19.67 14.74
CA PHE A 104 10.71 18.67 15.17
C PHE A 104 11.41 17.48 15.85
N ILE A 105 12.45 16.91 15.23
CA ILE A 105 13.22 15.77 15.78
C ILE A 105 13.86 16.13 17.13
N GLU A 106 14.39 17.35 17.27
CA GLU A 106 14.99 17.84 18.52
C GLU A 106 14.01 17.80 19.71
N GLN A 107 12.70 18.00 19.46
CA GLN A 107 11.64 18.03 20.49
C GLN A 107 11.13 16.64 20.90
N LEU A 108 11.43 15.60 20.12
CA LEU A 108 10.95 14.25 20.41
C LEU A 108 11.55 13.67 21.70
N GLU A 109 10.77 12.84 22.38
CA GLU A 109 11.27 11.94 23.42
C GLU A 109 12.31 10.99 22.82
N LYS A 110 13.44 10.83 23.52
CA LYS A 110 14.58 10.02 23.08
C LYS A 110 15.01 9.06 24.17
N TRP A 111 15.47 7.88 23.77
CA TRP A 111 16.10 6.88 24.62
C TRP A 111 17.48 6.58 24.06
N HIS A 112 18.54 6.76 24.86
CA HIS A 112 19.94 6.62 24.37
C HIS A 112 20.22 7.46 23.10
N GLY A 113 19.58 8.63 23.01
CA GLY A 113 19.67 9.55 21.85
C GLY A 113 18.82 9.16 20.63
N PHE A 114 18.15 8.00 20.65
CA PHE A 114 17.25 7.57 19.59
C PHE A 114 15.82 8.04 19.84
N PRO A 115 15.16 8.71 18.87
CA PRO A 115 13.74 9.04 18.98
C PRO A 115 12.82 7.81 19.00
N ILE A 116 11.61 7.97 19.54
CA ILE A 116 10.52 6.99 19.37
C ILE A 116 10.23 6.78 17.88
N SER A 117 9.91 5.52 17.51
CA SER A 117 9.80 5.07 16.12
C SER A 117 8.62 5.69 15.38
N TRP A 118 7.43 5.73 16.02
CA TRP A 118 6.24 6.37 15.45
C TRP A 118 5.85 7.64 16.22
N VAL A 119 5.61 8.72 15.49
CA VAL A 119 5.30 10.05 16.05
C VAL A 119 4.08 10.65 15.41
N GLN A 120 3.45 11.61 16.08
CA GLN A 120 2.34 12.37 15.50
C GLN A 120 2.87 13.52 14.65
N VAL A 121 2.25 13.78 13.50
CA VAL A 121 2.72 14.80 12.55
C VAL A 121 2.48 16.21 13.10
N TYR A 122 1.31 16.46 13.67
CA TYR A 122 0.94 17.81 14.11
C TYR A 122 1.60 18.26 15.42
N HIS A 123 2.16 17.33 16.19
CA HIS A 123 2.88 17.64 17.42
C HIS A 123 3.89 16.55 17.80
N PRO A 124 5.02 16.89 18.45
CA PRO A 124 6.09 15.94 18.78
C PRO A 124 5.70 14.91 19.86
N PHE A 125 4.50 14.97 20.44
CA PHE A 125 4.03 14.00 21.41
C PHE A 125 3.47 12.73 20.74
N THR A 126 3.80 11.57 21.29
CA THR A 126 3.32 10.27 20.80
C THR A 126 2.94 9.34 21.96
N THR A 127 1.98 8.46 21.69
CA THR A 127 1.62 7.34 22.57
C THR A 127 2.42 6.08 22.26
N ASP A 128 3.13 6.05 21.12
CA ASP A 128 4.14 5.04 20.87
C ASP A 128 5.30 5.24 21.86
N LYS A 129 5.92 4.12 22.22
CA LYS A 129 7.02 4.06 23.18
C LYS A 129 8.07 3.04 22.74
N ILE A 130 8.06 2.67 21.47
CA ILE A 130 9.05 1.76 20.89
C ILE A 130 10.17 2.57 20.26
N VAL A 131 11.41 2.21 20.57
CA VAL A 131 12.59 2.64 19.83
C VAL A 131 13.11 1.46 19.01
N SER A 132 13.10 1.64 17.70
CA SER A 132 13.49 0.64 16.70
C SER A 132 14.88 0.99 16.14
N PRO A 133 15.80 0.02 16.06
CA PRO A 133 17.08 0.26 15.42
C PRO A 133 16.96 0.46 13.90
N ILE A 134 15.92 -0.12 13.27
CA ILE A 134 15.66 0.03 11.84
C ILE A 134 15.30 1.48 11.54
N ASP A 135 14.28 2.00 12.22
CA ASP A 135 13.81 3.37 12.00
C ASP A 135 14.87 4.41 12.37
N SER A 136 15.62 4.14 13.44
CA SER A 136 16.78 4.94 13.83
C SER A 136 17.89 4.93 12.78
N GLY A 137 18.10 3.80 12.11
CA GLY A 137 19.12 3.63 11.07
C GLY A 137 18.83 4.51 9.86
N TYR A 138 17.60 4.47 9.36
CA TYR A 138 17.20 5.29 8.21
C TYR A 138 17.10 6.78 8.55
N LEU A 139 16.66 7.13 9.77
CA LEU A 139 16.75 8.51 10.26
C LEU A 139 18.20 9.02 10.27
N ALA A 140 19.12 8.25 10.84
CA ALA A 140 20.53 8.61 10.89
C ALA A 140 21.13 8.75 9.48
N ALA A 141 20.74 7.88 8.53
CA ALA A 141 21.19 7.98 7.14
C ALA A 141 20.73 9.30 6.48
N GLY A 142 19.46 9.66 6.65
CA GLY A 142 18.91 10.94 6.19
C GLY A 142 19.59 12.15 6.83
N LEU A 143 19.82 12.12 8.14
CA LEU A 143 20.54 13.16 8.88
C LEU A 143 21.97 13.33 8.37
N LEU A 144 22.70 12.23 8.11
CA LEU A 144 24.05 12.28 7.58
C LEU A 144 24.09 12.98 6.21
N ILE A 145 23.14 12.66 5.31
CA ILE A 145 23.01 13.33 4.00
C ILE A 145 22.66 14.81 4.16
N ALA A 146 21.70 15.14 5.03
CA ALA A 146 21.30 16.53 5.30
C ALA A 146 22.47 17.35 5.85
N ARG A 147 23.30 16.76 6.73
CA ARG A 147 24.50 17.38 7.26
C ARG A 147 25.50 17.77 6.17
N GLN A 148 25.69 16.91 5.17
CA GLN A 148 26.59 17.19 4.02
C GLN A 148 25.99 18.21 3.06
N THR A 149 24.66 18.23 2.94
CA THR A 149 23.97 19.07 1.97
C THR A 149 23.83 20.50 2.47
N PHE A 150 23.57 20.69 3.77
CA PHE A 150 23.31 22.00 4.38
C PHE A 150 24.28 22.29 5.55
N PRO A 151 25.47 22.87 5.29
CA PRO A 151 26.46 23.16 6.32
C PRO A 151 25.96 24.06 7.46
N SER A 152 24.97 24.92 7.20
CA SER A 152 24.34 25.78 8.22
C SER A 152 23.60 25.00 9.31
N LEU A 153 23.13 23.78 9.01
CA LEU A 153 22.48 22.89 9.98
C LEU A 153 23.44 21.85 10.56
N ALA A 154 24.70 21.83 10.12
CA ALA A 154 25.62 20.74 10.43
C ALA A 154 25.89 20.55 11.92
N SER A 155 25.93 21.63 12.71
CA SER A 155 26.10 21.54 14.17
C SER A 155 24.93 20.82 14.83
N ARG A 156 23.70 21.31 14.61
CA ARG A 156 22.46 20.74 15.16
C ARG A 156 22.29 19.27 14.79
N ILE A 157 22.52 18.96 13.52
CA ILE A 157 22.46 17.58 13.01
C ILE A 157 23.56 16.71 13.62
N SER A 158 24.77 17.25 13.81
CA SER A 158 25.85 16.52 14.48
C SER A 158 25.50 16.18 15.92
N ASP A 159 24.85 17.10 16.64
CA ASP A 159 24.41 16.85 18.03
C ASP A 159 23.41 15.68 18.08
N LEU A 160 22.42 15.67 17.18
CA LEU A 160 21.48 14.55 17.05
C LEU A 160 22.21 13.22 16.77
N ILE A 161 23.05 13.18 15.74
CA ILE A 161 23.77 11.95 15.34
C ILE A 161 24.74 11.49 16.44
N ASN A 162 25.41 12.42 17.13
CA ASN A 162 26.38 12.07 18.17
C ASN A 162 25.71 11.56 19.45
N SER A 163 24.46 11.97 19.71
CA SER A 163 23.70 11.47 20.85
C SER A 163 23.24 10.02 20.70
N MET A 164 23.11 9.53 19.46
CA MET A 164 22.67 8.15 19.15
C MET A 164 23.72 7.12 19.57
N ASP A 165 23.48 6.46 20.70
CA ASP A 165 24.37 5.45 21.28
C ASP A 165 24.09 4.05 20.71
N TRP A 166 24.69 3.76 19.55
CA TRP A 166 24.52 2.50 18.84
C TRP A 166 24.96 1.25 19.62
N SER A 167 25.71 1.41 20.72
CA SER A 167 26.10 0.27 21.57
C SER A 167 24.90 -0.35 22.27
N PHE A 168 23.83 0.44 22.45
CA PHE A 168 22.58 0.01 23.05
C PHE A 168 21.88 -1.13 22.27
N PHE A 169 21.93 -1.09 20.93
CA PHE A 169 21.30 -2.12 20.11
C PHE A 169 22.19 -3.32 19.83
N TYR A 170 23.49 -3.22 20.12
CA TYR A 170 24.44 -4.29 19.88
C TYR A 170 24.45 -5.27 21.06
N ASP A 171 24.12 -6.53 20.80
CA ASP A 171 24.32 -7.62 21.76
C ASP A 171 25.65 -8.35 21.48
N PRO A 172 26.71 -8.12 22.28
CA PRO A 172 28.01 -8.75 22.07
C PRO A 172 28.02 -10.26 22.33
N SER A 173 27.04 -10.79 23.08
CA SER A 173 26.99 -12.23 23.40
C SER A 173 26.51 -13.06 22.21
N THR A 174 25.59 -12.52 21.43
CA THR A 174 25.02 -13.18 20.25
C THR A 174 25.54 -12.60 18.93
N GLN A 175 26.22 -11.46 18.98
CA GLN A 175 26.57 -10.64 17.80
C GLN A 175 25.34 -10.31 16.94
N THR A 176 24.20 -10.07 17.59
CA THR A 176 22.95 -9.68 16.94
C THR A 176 22.53 -8.28 17.34
N LEU A 177 21.66 -7.69 16.53
CA LEU A 177 21.03 -6.41 16.82
C LEU A 177 19.73 -6.67 17.58
N THR A 178 19.51 -6.04 18.72
CA THR A 178 18.27 -6.22 19.48
C THR A 178 17.06 -5.74 18.68
N GLY A 179 15.87 -6.27 18.96
CA GLY A 179 14.64 -5.90 18.26
C GLY A 179 14.19 -4.45 18.47
N GLY A 180 14.80 -3.77 19.44
CA GLY A 180 14.42 -2.44 19.91
C GLY A 180 14.12 -2.42 21.42
N PHE A 181 13.56 -1.31 21.88
CA PHE A 181 13.24 -1.10 23.29
C PHE A 181 11.85 -0.52 23.48
N ASP A 182 11.11 -1.06 24.45
CA ASP A 182 9.81 -0.54 24.86
C ASP A 182 9.96 0.28 26.14
N LEU A 183 9.75 1.59 26.04
CA LEU A 183 9.83 2.52 27.17
C LEU A 183 8.64 2.37 28.13
N ARG A 184 7.49 1.80 27.70
CA ARG A 184 6.36 1.53 28.62
C ARG A 184 6.73 0.43 29.59
N GLU A 185 7.29 -0.64 29.04
CA GLU A 185 7.65 -1.84 29.77
C GLU A 185 9.05 -1.75 30.38
N ASN A 186 9.84 -0.75 29.99
CA ASN A 186 11.25 -0.57 30.31
C ASN A 186 12.06 -1.84 30.00
N LYS A 187 11.84 -2.42 28.81
CA LYS A 187 12.41 -3.72 28.39
C LYS A 187 12.87 -3.71 26.94
N THR A 188 13.96 -4.43 26.69
CA THR A 188 14.36 -4.79 25.33
C THR A 188 13.35 -5.77 24.72
N LEU A 189 13.02 -5.57 23.45
CA LEU A 189 12.13 -6.46 22.72
C LEU A 189 12.75 -7.86 22.58
N ARG A 190 11.92 -8.90 22.67
CA ARG A 190 12.37 -10.31 22.83
C ARG A 190 12.86 -10.99 21.54
N PHE A 191 13.04 -10.25 20.47
CA PHE A 191 13.56 -10.76 19.19
C PHE A 191 14.83 -10.00 18.83
N SER A 192 15.62 -10.54 17.91
CA SER A 192 16.81 -9.89 17.39
C SER A 192 16.90 -10.04 15.88
N TYR A 193 17.61 -9.11 15.25
CA TYR A 193 17.97 -9.16 13.85
C TYR A 193 19.36 -9.77 13.72
N GLY A 194 19.54 -10.64 12.74
CA GLY A 194 20.83 -11.27 12.49
C GLY A 194 21.00 -11.82 11.09
N ASP A 195 20.12 -11.44 10.15
CA ASP A 195 20.15 -11.90 8.77
C ASP A 195 20.60 -10.77 7.85
N LEU A 196 21.50 -11.09 6.91
CA LEU A 196 22.04 -10.11 5.95
C LEU A 196 20.93 -9.62 4.99
N GLY A 197 19.99 -10.48 4.62
CA GLY A 197 18.88 -10.16 3.69
C GLY A 197 17.74 -9.33 4.30
N THR A 198 18.06 -8.37 5.18
CA THR A 198 17.08 -7.54 5.90
C THR A 198 17.37 -6.04 5.79
N ASP A 199 16.35 -5.23 6.01
CA ASP A 199 16.42 -3.77 6.06
C ASP A 199 17.10 -3.26 7.33
N ALA A 200 17.29 -4.11 8.33
CA ALA A 200 18.06 -3.81 9.54
C ALA A 200 19.56 -3.58 9.27
N ARG A 201 20.09 -3.94 8.09
CA ARG A 201 21.50 -3.77 7.72
C ARG A 201 22.02 -2.35 7.94
N MET A 202 21.19 -1.33 7.74
CA MET A 202 21.60 0.07 7.99
C MET A 202 22.06 0.29 9.44
N ALA A 203 21.37 -0.31 10.41
CA ALA A 203 21.76 -0.22 11.82
C ALA A 203 23.08 -0.96 12.12
N PHE A 204 23.29 -2.13 11.52
CA PHE A 204 24.58 -2.84 11.62
C PHE A 204 25.72 -2.00 11.05
N PHE A 205 25.53 -1.44 9.86
CA PHE A 205 26.51 -0.58 9.20
C PHE A 205 26.86 0.61 10.11
N LEU A 206 25.84 1.32 10.62
CA LEU A 206 26.04 2.50 11.46
C LEU A 206 26.70 2.16 12.80
N ALA A 207 26.36 1.04 13.43
CA ALA A 207 27.02 0.60 14.66
C ALA A 207 28.53 0.39 14.46
N VAL A 208 28.94 -0.25 13.36
CA VAL A 208 30.36 -0.43 13.01
C VAL A 208 31.02 0.90 12.63
N ALA A 209 30.38 1.68 11.75
CA ALA A 209 30.86 2.98 11.29
C ALA A 209 31.12 3.96 12.45
N ARG A 210 30.29 3.89 13.50
CA ARG A 210 30.41 4.71 14.72
C ARG A 210 31.38 4.13 15.74
N GLY A 211 31.88 2.91 15.53
CA GLY A 211 32.76 2.20 16.46
C GLY A 211 32.04 1.71 17.73
N ALA A 212 30.71 1.61 17.68
CA ALA A 212 29.89 1.07 18.76
C ALA A 212 29.85 -0.47 18.75
N ALA A 213 30.09 -1.08 17.59
CA ALA A 213 30.29 -2.51 17.42
C ALA A 213 31.57 -2.75 16.60
N PRO A 214 32.24 -3.91 16.79
CA PRO A 214 33.43 -4.25 16.03
C PRO A 214 33.04 -4.79 14.63
N PRO A 215 33.93 -4.81 13.62
CA PRO A 215 33.59 -5.27 12.26
C PRO A 215 33.03 -6.69 12.19
N GLU A 216 33.42 -7.56 13.14
CA GLU A 216 32.92 -8.93 13.28
C GLU A 216 31.39 -8.97 13.47
N PHE A 217 30.79 -7.88 13.96
CA PHE A 217 29.34 -7.74 14.06
C PHE A 217 28.65 -7.81 12.70
N TRP A 218 29.25 -7.24 11.65
CA TRP A 218 28.76 -7.39 10.27
C TRP A 218 29.04 -8.79 9.74
N ASP A 219 30.23 -9.34 10.02
CA ASP A 219 30.62 -10.66 9.54
C ASP A 219 29.72 -11.77 10.09
N ALA A 220 29.21 -11.59 11.31
CA ALA A 220 28.28 -12.49 11.99
C ALA A 220 26.87 -12.55 11.36
N LEU A 221 26.51 -11.62 10.48
CA LEU A 221 25.23 -11.65 9.78
C LEU A 221 25.05 -12.97 9.02
N LYS A 222 23.95 -13.64 9.31
CA LYS A 222 23.58 -14.91 8.68
C LYS A 222 23.31 -14.68 7.20
N ARG A 223 23.92 -15.53 6.39
CA ARG A 223 23.75 -15.57 4.93
C ARG A 223 22.80 -16.71 4.54
N GLY A 224 21.69 -16.82 5.26
CA GLY A 224 20.67 -17.83 5.00
C GLY A 224 20.12 -17.65 3.58
N VAL A 225 19.90 -18.76 2.87
CA VAL A 225 19.49 -18.75 1.47
C VAL A 225 18.04 -19.22 1.35
N GLU A 226 17.26 -18.50 0.57
CA GLU A 226 15.99 -18.94 0.03
C GLU A 226 16.16 -19.30 -1.45
N GLU A 227 15.27 -20.17 -1.92
CA GLU A 227 15.24 -20.57 -3.32
C GLU A 227 13.81 -20.48 -3.87
N ARG A 228 13.68 -19.88 -5.05
CA ARG A 228 12.44 -19.88 -5.84
C ARG A 228 12.79 -20.06 -7.30
N TYR A 229 12.17 -21.02 -7.98
CA TYR A 229 12.46 -21.36 -9.38
C TYR A 229 13.95 -21.64 -9.66
N SER A 230 14.60 -22.39 -8.77
CA SER A 230 16.05 -22.68 -8.85
C SER A 230 16.95 -21.44 -8.75
N ILE A 231 16.40 -20.30 -8.30
CA ILE A 231 17.13 -19.06 -8.10
C ILE A 231 17.33 -18.84 -6.60
N GLN A 232 18.59 -18.79 -6.20
CA GLN A 232 18.99 -18.58 -4.82
C GLN A 232 19.25 -17.11 -4.51
N TYR A 233 18.66 -16.63 -3.43
CA TYR A 233 18.82 -15.27 -2.88
C TYR A 233 18.82 -15.37 -1.35
N LEU A 234 19.17 -14.29 -0.66
CA LEU A 234 19.26 -14.27 0.80
C LEU A 234 17.87 -14.21 1.45
N GLY A 235 17.70 -14.89 2.57
CA GLY A 235 16.49 -14.82 3.38
C GLY A 235 16.50 -13.63 4.36
N PRO A 236 15.32 -13.19 4.84
CA PRO A 236 14.01 -13.81 4.63
C PRO A 236 13.22 -13.31 3.38
N GLY A 237 13.87 -12.56 2.48
CA GLY A 237 13.42 -12.21 1.12
C GLY A 237 11.92 -12.35 0.84
N TRP A 238 11.54 -13.29 -0.04
CA TRP A 238 10.16 -13.54 -0.45
C TRP A 238 9.25 -13.99 0.71
N LYS A 239 9.75 -14.83 1.63
CA LYS A 239 8.91 -15.38 2.72
C LYS A 239 8.51 -14.34 3.75
N ALA A 240 9.22 -13.22 3.80
CA ALA A 240 8.92 -12.08 4.65
C ALA A 240 8.37 -10.91 3.85
N GLY A 241 9.21 -9.93 3.55
CA GLY A 241 8.81 -8.60 3.06
C GLY A 241 9.08 -8.34 1.58
N GLY A 242 9.71 -9.27 0.87
CA GLY A 242 10.04 -9.12 -0.54
C GLY A 242 11.25 -8.22 -0.78
N LEU A 243 11.24 -7.48 -1.90
CA LEU A 243 12.42 -6.75 -2.37
C LEU A 243 12.87 -5.61 -1.44
N PHE A 244 11.97 -4.95 -0.72
CA PHE A 244 12.37 -3.83 0.15
C PHE A 244 13.36 -4.26 1.24
N LEU A 245 13.13 -5.43 1.87
CA LEU A 245 14.02 -5.95 2.91
C LEU A 245 15.46 -6.06 2.43
N GLU A 246 15.65 -6.52 1.19
CA GLU A 246 17.00 -6.68 0.66
C GLU A 246 17.58 -5.40 0.07
N ALA A 247 16.76 -4.51 -0.50
CA ALA A 247 17.26 -3.41 -1.32
C ALA A 247 17.24 -2.02 -0.65
N MET A 248 16.49 -1.82 0.43
CA MET A 248 16.32 -0.48 1.03
C MET A 248 17.63 0.11 1.56
N THR A 249 18.50 -0.70 2.18
CA THR A 249 19.84 -0.25 2.59
C THR A 249 20.72 0.13 1.39
N GLY A 250 20.53 -0.53 0.24
CA GLY A 250 21.23 -0.24 -1.02
C GLY A 250 20.86 1.12 -1.65
N LEU A 251 19.85 1.82 -1.13
CA LEU A 251 19.57 3.22 -1.51
C LEU A 251 20.66 4.17 -1.03
N PHE A 252 21.34 3.83 0.07
CA PHE A 252 22.35 4.67 0.72
C PHE A 252 23.77 4.14 0.54
N LEU A 253 23.92 2.83 0.40
CA LEU A 253 25.20 2.14 0.17
C LEU A 253 25.25 1.56 -1.24
N ASP A 254 26.35 1.78 -1.98
CA ASP A 254 26.51 1.15 -3.30
C ASP A 254 26.82 -0.35 -3.16
N GLU A 255 25.75 -1.14 -3.16
CA GLU A 255 25.83 -2.59 -2.98
C GLU A 255 25.91 -3.37 -4.29
N LYS A 256 25.99 -2.71 -5.46
CA LYS A 256 25.90 -3.39 -6.77
C LYS A 256 26.90 -4.53 -6.95
N ALA A 257 28.13 -4.34 -6.47
CA ALA A 257 29.21 -5.31 -6.55
C ALA A 257 29.35 -6.18 -5.29
N THR A 258 28.34 -6.22 -4.41
CA THR A 258 28.34 -7.04 -3.18
C THR A 258 27.51 -8.31 -3.33
N LEU A 259 27.58 -9.19 -2.33
CA LEU A 259 26.65 -10.31 -2.19
C LEU A 259 25.18 -9.84 -2.11
N MET A 260 24.92 -8.70 -1.46
CA MET A 260 23.57 -8.13 -1.40
C MET A 260 23.06 -7.69 -2.77
N GLY A 261 23.91 -7.03 -3.57
CA GLY A 261 23.52 -6.66 -4.93
C GLY A 261 23.18 -7.87 -5.80
N LYS A 262 23.97 -8.95 -5.69
CA LYS A 262 23.64 -10.23 -6.33
C LYS A 262 22.33 -10.82 -5.83
N SER A 263 22.06 -10.72 -4.52
CA SER A 263 20.83 -11.22 -3.90
C SER A 263 19.59 -10.48 -4.41
N VAL A 264 19.60 -9.13 -4.38
CA VAL A 264 18.53 -8.29 -4.93
C VAL A 264 18.29 -8.60 -6.40
N ALA A 265 19.35 -8.73 -7.20
CA ALA A 265 19.25 -9.10 -8.61
C ALA A 265 18.64 -10.50 -8.82
N ASN A 266 18.96 -11.45 -7.94
CA ASN A 266 18.41 -12.81 -8.00
C ASN A 266 16.95 -12.85 -7.56
N LEU A 267 16.58 -12.15 -6.48
CA LEU A 267 15.19 -12.05 -6.04
C LEU A 267 14.33 -11.40 -7.12
N ALA A 268 14.74 -10.26 -7.68
CA ALA A 268 14.06 -9.60 -8.79
C ALA A 268 13.86 -10.54 -10.00
N TYR A 269 14.89 -11.33 -10.34
CA TYR A 269 14.77 -12.33 -11.40
C TYR A 269 13.79 -13.45 -11.06
N ALA A 270 13.80 -13.96 -9.83
CA ALA A 270 12.83 -14.94 -9.37
C ALA A 270 11.39 -14.38 -9.42
N GLN A 271 11.19 -13.09 -9.15
CA GLN A 271 9.91 -12.42 -9.31
C GLN A 271 9.48 -12.36 -10.78
N MET A 272 10.39 -12.04 -11.70
CA MET A 272 10.09 -12.05 -13.13
C MET A 272 9.66 -13.44 -13.62
N ILE A 273 10.36 -14.52 -13.20
CA ILE A 273 9.91 -15.90 -13.46
C ILE A 273 8.54 -16.17 -12.84
N HIS A 274 8.31 -15.68 -11.62
CA HIS A 274 7.03 -15.86 -10.94
C HIS A 274 5.87 -15.29 -11.74
N ALA A 275 6.01 -14.04 -12.21
CA ALA A 275 5.03 -13.37 -13.06
C ALA A 275 4.73 -14.19 -14.32
N VAL A 276 5.76 -14.69 -15.01
CA VAL A 276 5.62 -15.56 -16.19
C VAL A 276 4.82 -16.83 -15.86
N LYS A 277 5.19 -17.54 -14.78
CA LYS A 277 4.50 -18.78 -14.37
C LYS A 277 3.04 -18.52 -13.98
N LYS A 278 2.74 -17.35 -13.43
CA LYS A 278 1.39 -16.92 -13.06
C LYS A 278 0.63 -16.24 -14.18
N LYS A 279 1.27 -15.99 -15.33
CA LYS A 279 0.73 -15.22 -16.46
C LYS A 279 0.34 -13.79 -16.08
N TYR A 280 1.08 -13.18 -15.17
CA TYR A 280 0.95 -11.77 -14.84
C TYR A 280 1.78 -10.91 -15.78
N ALA A 281 1.19 -9.79 -16.24
CA ALA A 281 1.86 -8.85 -17.13
C ALA A 281 2.87 -7.94 -16.42
N VAL A 282 2.85 -7.93 -15.08
CA VAL A 282 3.70 -7.09 -14.23
C VAL A 282 4.25 -7.91 -13.06
N TRP A 283 5.34 -7.43 -12.48
CA TRP A 283 5.99 -8.02 -11.31
C TRP A 283 6.37 -6.94 -10.28
N GLY A 284 6.59 -7.34 -9.03
CA GLY A 284 6.99 -6.43 -7.96
C GLY A 284 6.39 -6.82 -6.62
N TRP A 285 6.75 -7.97 -6.08
CA TRP A 285 6.28 -8.44 -4.78
C TRP A 285 7.16 -7.87 -3.67
N SER A 286 6.57 -7.02 -2.86
CA SER A 286 7.20 -6.40 -1.71
C SER A 286 6.11 -5.87 -0.79
N ALA A 287 6.44 -5.59 0.46
CA ALA A 287 5.45 -5.13 1.41
C ALA A 287 4.78 -3.82 0.97
N CYS A 288 3.46 -3.80 0.89
CA CYS A 288 2.72 -2.66 0.37
C CYS A 288 1.35 -2.55 1.05
N ALA A 289 0.61 -1.50 0.75
CA ALA A 289 -0.80 -1.41 1.08
C ALA A 289 -1.60 -2.47 0.30
N GLY A 290 -2.55 -3.10 0.99
CA GLY A 290 -3.46 -4.09 0.44
C GLY A 290 -4.71 -3.48 -0.19
N PRO A 291 -5.37 -4.20 -1.12
CA PRO A 291 -6.59 -3.75 -1.81
C PRO A 291 -7.81 -3.51 -0.89
N GLN A 292 -7.80 -4.08 0.32
CA GLN A 292 -8.81 -3.87 1.37
C GLN A 292 -8.40 -2.80 2.41
N GLY A 293 -7.31 -2.06 2.15
CA GLY A 293 -6.82 -1.03 3.08
C GLY A 293 -5.97 -1.56 4.24
N SER A 294 -5.64 -2.85 4.25
CA SER A 294 -4.66 -3.47 5.14
C SER A 294 -3.21 -3.14 4.71
N TYR A 295 -2.23 -3.55 5.51
CA TYR A 295 -0.80 -3.53 5.13
C TYR A 295 -0.29 -4.96 4.96
N LEU A 296 0.22 -5.27 3.77
CA LEU A 296 0.78 -6.57 3.38
C LEU A 296 2.26 -6.61 3.74
N GLY A 297 2.56 -6.64 5.04
CA GLY A 297 3.93 -6.69 5.56
C GLY A 297 4.58 -8.08 5.54
N SER A 298 5.58 -8.25 6.40
CA SER A 298 6.32 -9.52 6.56
C SER A 298 5.40 -10.72 6.73
N GLY A 299 5.56 -11.72 5.84
CA GLY A 299 4.80 -12.97 5.86
C GLY A 299 3.36 -12.84 5.33
N LYS A 300 2.97 -11.68 4.80
CA LYS A 300 1.63 -11.38 4.30
C LYS A 300 1.57 -11.07 2.80
N LEU A 301 2.66 -11.29 2.07
CA LEU A 301 2.66 -11.09 0.62
C LEU A 301 1.61 -11.99 -0.04
N ILE A 302 0.80 -11.40 -0.91
CA ILE A 302 -0.25 -12.08 -1.67
C ILE A 302 0.24 -12.18 -3.12
N ASP A 303 0.14 -13.37 -3.72
CA ASP A 303 0.63 -13.60 -5.10
C ASP A 303 -0.02 -12.65 -6.12
N ASP A 304 -1.30 -12.29 -5.94
CA ASP A 304 -2.03 -11.39 -6.84
C ASP A 304 -1.74 -9.90 -6.62
N VAL A 305 -1.04 -9.50 -5.55
CA VAL A 305 -0.81 -8.07 -5.24
C VAL A 305 0.64 -7.69 -5.53
N VAL A 306 0.84 -6.71 -6.40
CA VAL A 306 2.16 -6.21 -6.80
C VAL A 306 2.26 -4.69 -6.68
N ALA A 307 3.46 -4.21 -6.37
CA ALA A 307 3.78 -2.81 -6.13
C ALA A 307 4.85 -2.31 -7.11
N PRO A 308 4.65 -1.17 -7.80
CA PRO A 308 5.62 -0.64 -8.75
C PRO A 308 6.99 -0.36 -8.14
N TYR A 309 7.02 0.20 -6.92
CA TYR A 309 8.26 0.57 -6.23
C TYR A 309 9.22 -0.62 -6.09
N ALA A 310 8.67 -1.82 -5.86
CA ALA A 310 9.45 -3.04 -5.67
C ALA A 310 10.32 -3.34 -6.90
N SER A 311 9.76 -3.17 -8.11
CA SER A 311 10.51 -3.34 -9.34
C SER A 311 11.56 -2.25 -9.54
N VAL A 312 11.27 -1.01 -9.14
CA VAL A 312 12.21 0.13 -9.23
C VAL A 312 13.46 -0.08 -8.40
N LEU A 313 13.38 -0.80 -7.27
CA LEU A 313 14.54 -1.16 -6.46
C LEU A 313 15.58 -2.02 -7.23
N ALA A 314 15.17 -2.65 -8.34
CA ALA A 314 16.04 -3.45 -9.19
C ALA A 314 16.58 -2.72 -10.45
N ILE A 315 16.33 -1.41 -10.59
CA ILE A 315 16.64 -0.63 -11.82
C ILE A 315 18.13 -0.71 -12.21
N HIS A 316 19.04 -0.75 -11.24
CA HIS A 316 20.48 -0.88 -11.49
C HIS A 316 20.89 -2.26 -12.01
N TYR A 317 20.03 -3.27 -11.93
CA TYR A 317 20.30 -4.64 -12.39
C TYR A 317 19.63 -4.91 -13.73
N TYR A 318 18.35 -4.53 -13.85
CA TYR A 318 17.47 -4.85 -14.98
C TYR A 318 16.72 -3.60 -15.51
N PRO A 319 17.42 -2.57 -16.01
CA PRO A 319 16.78 -1.29 -16.33
C PRO A 319 15.68 -1.42 -17.40
N GLU A 320 15.94 -2.15 -18.48
CA GLU A 320 14.96 -2.39 -19.56
C GLU A 320 13.71 -3.10 -19.04
N GLN A 321 13.87 -4.12 -18.19
CA GLN A 321 12.77 -4.91 -17.64
C GLN A 321 11.93 -4.07 -16.68
N VAL A 322 12.56 -3.22 -15.86
CA VAL A 322 11.86 -2.32 -14.95
C VAL A 322 11.10 -1.24 -15.73
N ILE A 323 11.71 -0.61 -16.74
CA ILE A 323 11.03 0.40 -17.57
C ILE A 323 9.81 -0.21 -18.27
N HIS A 324 9.96 -1.40 -18.85
CA HIS A 324 8.84 -2.12 -19.47
C HIS A 324 7.74 -2.43 -18.46
N ASN A 325 8.11 -2.87 -17.25
CA ASN A 325 7.18 -3.16 -16.17
C ASN A 325 6.39 -1.91 -15.73
N LEU A 326 7.07 -0.77 -15.56
CA LEU A 326 6.44 0.53 -15.23
C LEU A 326 5.45 0.99 -16.30
N LYS A 327 5.86 0.95 -17.59
CA LYS A 327 4.95 1.25 -18.71
C LYS A 327 3.75 0.30 -18.77
N THR A 328 3.91 -0.93 -18.28
CA THR A 328 2.82 -1.90 -18.21
C THR A 328 1.91 -1.63 -17.00
N PHE A 329 2.45 -1.22 -15.84
CA PHE A 329 1.66 -0.75 -14.70
C PHE A 329 0.73 0.42 -15.05
N GLU A 330 1.13 1.31 -15.97
CA GLU A 330 0.28 2.41 -16.42
C GLU A 330 -1.04 1.92 -17.05
N LYS A 331 -1.02 0.75 -17.71
CA LYS A 331 -2.23 0.13 -18.29
C LYS A 331 -3.24 -0.34 -17.24
N PHE A 332 -2.80 -0.49 -15.99
CA PHE A 332 -3.65 -0.79 -14.83
C PHE A 332 -4.14 0.48 -14.12
N ASN A 333 -3.90 1.68 -14.68
CA ASN A 333 -4.31 2.97 -14.13
C ASN A 333 -3.60 3.39 -12.82
N LEU A 334 -2.47 2.77 -12.43
CA LEU A 334 -1.77 3.13 -11.18
C LEU A 334 -1.22 4.56 -11.19
N ARG A 335 -0.85 5.07 -12.37
CA ARG A 335 -0.29 6.42 -12.57
C ARG A 335 -1.34 7.48 -12.93
N LYS A 336 -2.65 7.18 -12.74
CA LYS A 336 -3.70 8.19 -12.97
C LYS A 336 -3.47 9.40 -12.06
N PRO A 337 -3.78 10.64 -12.51
CA PRO A 337 -3.64 11.81 -11.65
C PRO A 337 -4.37 11.67 -10.31
N TYR A 338 -3.72 12.10 -9.24
CA TYR A 338 -4.29 12.22 -7.91
C TYR A 338 -5.26 13.40 -7.87
N GLN A 339 -6.45 13.19 -7.32
CA GLN A 339 -7.44 14.26 -7.16
C GLN A 339 -7.34 14.80 -5.74
N SER A 340 -6.92 16.06 -5.60
CA SER A 340 -6.96 16.80 -4.35
C SER A 340 -8.06 17.88 -4.39
N ASN A 341 -8.32 18.51 -3.26
CA ASN A 341 -9.22 19.67 -3.19
C ASN A 341 -8.74 20.86 -4.03
N GLU A 342 -7.45 20.89 -4.39
CA GLU A 342 -6.81 21.95 -5.19
C GLU A 342 -6.75 21.60 -6.68
N GLY A 343 -7.23 20.41 -7.06
CA GLY A 343 -7.25 19.92 -8.43
C GLY A 343 -6.46 18.64 -8.65
N SER A 344 -6.24 18.34 -9.93
CA SER A 344 -5.57 17.12 -10.38
C SER A 344 -4.04 17.29 -10.35
N LYS A 345 -3.32 16.45 -9.61
CA LYS A 345 -1.85 16.45 -9.50
C LYS A 345 -1.28 15.12 -10.01
N ASN A 346 -0.11 15.14 -10.65
CA ASN A 346 0.58 13.92 -11.10
C ASN A 346 1.56 13.47 -10.00
N PHE A 347 1.28 12.34 -9.36
CA PHE A 347 2.04 11.81 -8.21
C PHE A 347 2.85 10.55 -8.55
N GLY A 348 2.99 10.22 -9.83
CA GLY A 348 3.60 8.94 -10.20
C GLY A 348 2.67 7.78 -9.84
N PHE A 349 3.25 6.67 -9.42
CA PHE A 349 2.52 5.42 -9.19
C PHE A 349 1.89 5.36 -7.80
N ARG A 350 0.61 4.98 -7.76
CA ARG A 350 -0.02 4.44 -6.55
C ARG A 350 0.68 3.18 -6.06
N ASP A 351 0.40 2.84 -4.81
CA ASP A 351 1.15 1.86 -4.04
C ASP A 351 1.18 0.45 -4.67
N ALA A 352 0.01 -0.08 -5.02
CA ALA A 352 -0.11 -1.44 -5.50
C ALA A 352 -1.38 -1.66 -6.33
N VAL A 353 -1.43 -2.81 -7.00
CA VAL A 353 -2.59 -3.32 -7.72
C VAL A 353 -2.81 -4.78 -7.41
N ASP A 354 -4.07 -5.14 -7.25
CA ASP A 354 -4.54 -6.52 -7.24
C ASP A 354 -4.78 -6.97 -8.68
N LEU A 355 -3.98 -7.92 -9.15
CA LEU A 355 -4.00 -8.43 -10.52
C LEU A 355 -5.19 -9.36 -10.78
N SER A 356 -5.80 -9.93 -9.74
CA SER A 356 -6.97 -10.80 -9.87
C SER A 356 -8.23 -9.99 -10.21
N SER A 357 -8.38 -8.82 -9.58
CA SER A 357 -9.52 -7.92 -9.74
C SER A 357 -9.23 -6.72 -10.66
N GLY A 358 -7.95 -6.40 -10.89
CA GLY A 358 -7.51 -5.15 -11.51
C GLY A 358 -7.64 -3.93 -10.59
N LYS A 359 -8.03 -4.12 -9.32
CA LYS A 359 -8.27 -3.03 -8.37
C LYS A 359 -6.96 -2.37 -7.97
N VAL A 360 -6.88 -1.06 -8.19
CA VAL A 360 -5.76 -0.23 -7.75
C VAL A 360 -5.96 0.21 -6.30
N VAL A 361 -4.92 0.04 -5.49
CA VAL A 361 -4.84 0.60 -4.14
C VAL A 361 -4.73 2.13 -4.26
N GLN A 362 -5.68 2.87 -3.72
CA GLN A 362 -5.74 4.33 -3.91
C GLN A 362 -4.71 5.11 -3.09
N ARG A 363 -4.04 4.46 -2.13
CA ARG A 363 -3.04 5.09 -1.27
C ARG A 363 -1.73 5.32 -2.01
N TYR A 364 -0.99 6.31 -1.53
CA TYR A 364 0.45 6.45 -1.75
C TYR A 364 1.09 6.32 -0.37
N LEU A 365 1.86 5.26 -0.11
CA LEU A 365 2.70 5.20 1.08
C LEU A 365 3.94 6.05 0.84
N VAL A 366 4.27 6.95 1.77
CA VAL A 366 5.40 7.88 1.57
C VAL A 366 6.71 7.12 1.41
N ILE A 367 6.93 6.08 2.22
CA ILE A 367 8.15 5.28 2.15
C ILE A 367 8.34 4.62 0.77
N ASP A 368 7.26 4.18 0.13
CA ASP A 368 7.30 3.54 -1.18
C ASP A 368 7.60 4.58 -2.28
N GLN A 369 7.04 5.79 -2.16
CA GLN A 369 7.39 6.91 -3.04
C GLN A 369 8.86 7.33 -2.87
N GLU A 370 9.36 7.41 -1.64
CA GLU A 370 10.75 7.74 -1.35
C GLU A 370 11.71 6.69 -1.91
N MET A 371 11.36 5.40 -1.83
CA MET A 371 12.15 4.32 -2.44
C MET A 371 12.19 4.43 -3.98
N ILE A 372 11.07 4.78 -4.64
CA ILE A 372 11.07 5.09 -6.08
C ILE A 372 12.01 6.27 -6.35
N PHE A 373 11.83 7.37 -5.64
CA PHE A 373 12.56 8.62 -5.85
C PHE A 373 14.08 8.44 -5.67
N LEU A 374 14.51 7.85 -4.55
CA LEU A 374 15.91 7.64 -4.23
C LEU A 374 16.58 6.63 -5.18
N SER A 375 15.88 5.56 -5.57
CA SER A 375 16.40 4.58 -6.54
C SER A 375 16.60 5.21 -7.91
N LEU A 376 15.59 5.93 -8.42
CA LEU A 376 15.70 6.63 -9.71
C LEU A 376 16.75 7.74 -9.67
N CYS A 377 16.88 8.44 -8.55
CA CYS A 377 17.91 9.44 -8.34
C CYS A 377 19.32 8.84 -8.44
N ASN A 378 19.58 7.72 -7.75
CA ASN A 378 20.85 7.01 -7.89
C ASN A 378 21.08 6.51 -9.32
N PHE A 379 20.05 6.04 -10.01
CA PHE A 379 20.17 5.54 -11.38
C PHE A 379 20.45 6.63 -12.41
N LEU A 380 19.69 7.73 -12.38
CA LEU A 380 19.75 8.81 -13.35
C LEU A 380 20.90 9.80 -13.08
N GLU A 381 21.27 10.00 -11.81
CA GLU A 381 22.26 10.99 -11.37
C GLU A 381 23.53 10.32 -10.81
N LYS A 382 23.89 9.15 -11.35
CA LYS A 382 25.20 8.51 -11.14
C LYS A 382 25.54 8.29 -9.65
N GLY A 383 24.56 7.77 -8.91
CA GLY A 383 24.71 7.47 -7.48
C GLY A 383 24.65 8.71 -6.59
N LEU A 384 23.82 9.70 -6.89
CA LEU A 384 23.75 10.95 -6.13
C LEU A 384 23.60 10.74 -4.61
N ILE A 385 22.73 9.82 -4.19
CA ILE A 385 22.50 9.53 -2.76
C ILE A 385 23.71 8.86 -2.14
N TRP A 386 24.30 7.88 -2.83
CA TRP A 386 25.55 7.23 -2.41
C TRP A 386 26.66 8.27 -2.20
N ASN A 387 26.89 9.12 -3.21
CA ASN A 387 27.90 10.18 -3.16
C ASN A 387 27.68 11.19 -2.04
N LEU A 388 26.42 11.47 -1.66
CA LEU A 388 26.12 12.36 -0.53
C LEU A 388 26.35 11.67 0.81
N PHE A 389 26.00 10.39 0.92
CA PHE A 389 26.19 9.61 2.15
C PHE A 389 27.67 9.34 2.44
N GLU A 390 28.44 8.93 1.41
CA GLU A 390 29.87 8.61 1.49
C GLU A 390 30.78 9.80 1.82
N LYS A 391 30.30 11.04 1.68
CA LYS A 391 31.04 12.24 2.09
C LYS A 391 31.25 12.33 3.59
N ASP A 392 30.44 11.65 4.39
CA ASP A 392 30.58 11.69 5.84
C ASP A 392 31.76 10.82 6.32
N PRO A 393 32.71 11.34 7.12
CA PRO A 393 33.86 10.57 7.60
C PRO A 393 33.49 9.31 8.39
N ARG A 394 32.33 9.30 9.05
CA ARG A 394 31.83 8.13 9.79
C ARG A 394 31.46 7.01 8.81
N VAL A 395 30.79 7.36 7.71
CA VAL A 395 30.43 6.42 6.65
C VAL A 395 31.68 5.87 5.97
N GLN A 396 32.66 6.72 5.64
CA GLN A 396 33.94 6.29 5.07
C GLN A 396 34.69 5.29 5.98
N LYS A 397 34.64 5.50 7.29
CA LYS A 397 35.17 4.54 8.27
C LYS A 397 34.41 3.22 8.24
N GLY A 398 33.08 3.23 8.17
CA GLY A 398 32.27 2.02 8.03
C GLY A 398 32.63 1.22 6.78
N LEU A 399 32.71 1.90 5.63
CA LEU A 399 33.07 1.29 4.34
C LEU A 399 34.48 0.68 4.34
N SER A 400 35.44 1.28 5.05
CA SER A 400 36.80 0.75 5.12
C SER A 400 36.96 -0.40 6.11
N LEU A 401 36.06 -0.53 7.09
CA LEU A 401 36.10 -1.59 8.09
C LEU A 401 35.31 -2.84 7.69
N ILE A 402 34.19 -2.67 6.99
CA ILE A 402 33.33 -3.77 6.59
C ILE A 402 33.85 -4.38 5.29
N LYS A 403 34.18 -5.68 5.35
CA LYS A 403 34.81 -6.42 4.25
C LYS A 403 34.11 -6.24 2.90
N ASP A 404 32.79 -6.40 2.88
CA ASP A 404 31.99 -6.33 1.65
C ASP A 404 32.13 -5.00 0.90
N TYR A 405 32.36 -3.89 1.63
CA TYR A 405 32.56 -2.56 1.04
C TYR A 405 34.04 -2.23 0.85
N HIS A 406 34.91 -2.64 1.77
CA HIS A 406 36.35 -2.42 1.68
C HIS A 406 36.95 -3.07 0.43
N GLU A 407 36.48 -4.26 0.06
CA GLU A 407 36.90 -4.95 -1.16
C GLU A 407 36.46 -4.19 -2.44
N ILE A 408 35.32 -3.50 -2.41
CA ILE A 408 34.88 -2.60 -3.51
C ILE A 408 35.83 -1.41 -3.62
N LEU A 409 36.10 -0.72 -2.50
CA LEU A 409 36.96 0.46 -2.47
C LEU A 409 38.37 0.19 -3.00
N ASN A 410 38.89 -1.01 -2.79
CA ASN A 410 40.21 -1.42 -3.28
C ASN A 410 40.20 -2.03 -4.69
N GLY A 411 39.05 -2.02 -5.38
CA GLY A 411 38.89 -2.62 -6.71
C GLY A 411 39.09 -4.15 -6.73
N GLN A 412 38.93 -4.81 -5.59
CA GLN A 412 39.09 -6.26 -5.43
C GLN A 412 37.82 -7.01 -5.84
N LEU A 413 36.64 -6.40 -5.64
CA LEU A 413 35.37 -6.92 -6.15
C LEU A 413 35.12 -6.40 -7.57
N LYS A 414 34.96 -7.33 -8.52
CA LYS A 414 34.36 -7.08 -9.83
C LYS A 414 32.86 -7.34 -9.73
N ASP A 415 32.07 -6.85 -10.68
CA ASP A 415 30.61 -7.09 -10.74
C ASP A 415 30.29 -8.56 -10.41
N VAL A 416 29.74 -8.77 -9.20
CA VAL A 416 29.44 -10.10 -8.63
C VAL A 416 28.18 -10.67 -9.28
N TYR A 417 27.41 -9.81 -9.94
CA TYR A 417 26.29 -10.18 -10.77
C TYR A 417 26.75 -10.47 -12.20
N GLN A 418 26.46 -11.67 -12.68
CA GLN A 418 26.55 -11.99 -14.10
C GLN A 418 25.21 -11.69 -14.76
N LYS A 419 25.18 -10.71 -15.68
CA LYS A 419 23.98 -10.36 -16.45
C LYS A 419 23.39 -11.63 -17.07
N ARG A 420 22.16 -11.97 -16.67
CA ARG A 420 21.44 -13.10 -17.28
C ARG A 420 21.11 -12.72 -18.72
N ASP A 421 21.37 -13.65 -19.63
CA ASP A 421 21.06 -13.46 -21.04
C ASP A 421 19.55 -13.59 -21.24
N PHE A 422 18.94 -12.51 -21.72
CA PHE A 422 17.53 -12.49 -22.11
C PHE A 422 17.35 -12.69 -23.63
N SER A 423 18.43 -12.80 -24.41
CA SER A 423 18.39 -12.95 -25.86
C SER A 423 18.16 -14.40 -26.36
N GLY A 424 18.17 -15.39 -25.46
CA GLY A 424 17.87 -16.80 -25.77
C GLY A 424 17.39 -17.63 -24.56
N GLY A 425 16.86 -18.83 -24.81
CA GLY A 425 16.48 -19.82 -23.76
C GLY A 425 15.32 -19.37 -22.83
N GLU A 426 15.39 -19.72 -21.54
CA GLU A 426 14.41 -19.29 -20.52
C GLU A 426 14.32 -17.76 -20.38
N GLY A 427 15.42 -17.03 -20.61
CA GLY A 427 15.44 -15.56 -20.59
C GLY A 427 14.64 -14.92 -21.74
N ALA A 428 14.67 -15.54 -22.92
CA ALA A 428 13.83 -15.12 -24.06
C ALA A 428 12.36 -15.47 -23.82
N ILE A 429 12.05 -16.59 -23.15
CA ILE A 429 10.67 -16.94 -22.73
C ILE A 429 10.15 -15.92 -21.72
N ILE A 430 10.98 -15.47 -20.77
CA ILE A 430 10.60 -14.41 -19.82
C ILE A 430 10.30 -13.09 -20.55
N LEU A 431 11.08 -12.71 -21.58
CA LEU A 431 10.76 -11.54 -22.40
C LEU A 431 9.53 -11.73 -23.30
N LEU A 432 9.33 -12.93 -23.85
CA LEU A 432 8.17 -13.28 -24.68
C LEU A 432 6.87 -13.26 -23.86
N ASP A 433 6.91 -13.76 -22.62
CA ASP A 433 5.76 -13.84 -21.71
C ASP A 433 5.53 -12.53 -20.92
N LEU A 434 6.56 -11.72 -20.65
CA LEU A 434 6.41 -10.41 -19.99
C LEU A 434 6.20 -9.24 -20.97
N GLY A 435 6.59 -9.32 -22.26
CA GLY A 435 6.69 -8.11 -23.08
C GLY A 435 6.58 -8.18 -24.61
N LEU A 436 6.37 -9.32 -25.28
CA LEU A 436 6.22 -9.33 -26.76
C LEU A 436 4.88 -9.85 -27.30
N LEU A 437 4.01 -10.40 -26.45
CA LEU A 437 2.59 -10.49 -26.74
C LEU A 437 1.90 -9.34 -26.02
N ASN A 438 1.03 -8.60 -26.71
CA ASN A 438 -0.04 -7.84 -26.06
C ASN A 438 -0.75 -8.83 -25.13
N PRO A 439 -0.54 -8.79 -23.80
CA PRO A 439 -1.32 -9.63 -22.93
C PRO A 439 -2.75 -9.13 -23.05
N VAL A 440 -3.73 -10.02 -22.96
CA VAL A 440 -5.10 -9.62 -22.63
C VAL A 440 -5.01 -9.08 -21.19
N VAL A 441 -4.61 -7.82 -21.05
CA VAL A 441 -4.90 -7.01 -19.87
C VAL A 441 -6.41 -7.11 -19.79
N LYS A 442 -6.95 -7.86 -18.83
CA LYS A 442 -8.34 -7.64 -18.44
C LYS A 442 -8.31 -6.26 -17.80
N PRO A 443 -8.68 -5.19 -18.52
CA PRO A 443 -8.64 -3.88 -17.92
C PRO A 443 -9.62 -3.97 -16.77
N PHE A 444 -9.28 -3.36 -15.63
CA PHE A 444 -10.33 -3.02 -14.69
C PHE A 444 -11.32 -2.13 -15.44
N VAL A 445 -12.44 -2.72 -15.83
CA VAL A 445 -13.59 -1.98 -16.32
C VAL A 445 -14.25 -1.47 -15.05
N GLU A 446 -14.12 -0.17 -14.81
CA GLU A 446 -14.88 0.49 -13.76
C GLU A 446 -16.34 0.04 -13.93
N PRO A 447 -16.95 -0.60 -12.91
CA PRO A 447 -18.26 -1.19 -13.10
C PRO A 447 -19.22 -0.08 -13.55
N GLU A 448 -19.85 -0.28 -14.71
CA GLU A 448 -20.85 0.66 -15.21
C GLU A 448 -21.87 0.90 -14.10
N TRP A 449 -22.22 2.17 -13.89
CA TRP A 449 -23.19 2.52 -12.88
C TRP A 449 -24.53 1.84 -13.21
N ILE A 450 -24.99 0.99 -12.30
CA ILE A 450 -26.11 0.09 -12.56
C ILE A 450 -27.43 0.83 -12.39
N GLN A 451 -28.32 0.68 -13.36
CA GLN A 451 -29.69 1.18 -13.31
C GLN A 451 -30.65 0.03 -13.62
N GLU A 452 -31.73 -0.04 -12.85
CA GLU A 452 -32.77 -1.06 -13.01
C GLU A 452 -34.14 -0.40 -13.00
N GLU A 453 -35.07 -0.97 -13.76
CA GLU A 453 -36.48 -0.55 -13.78
C GLU A 453 -37.30 -1.42 -12.82
N VAL A 454 -38.08 -0.79 -11.95
CA VAL A 454 -38.92 -1.50 -10.98
C VAL A 454 -40.38 -1.41 -11.39
N ARG A 455 -41.00 -2.57 -11.55
CA ARG A 455 -42.40 -2.67 -11.98
C ARG A 455 -43.39 -2.24 -10.89
N HIS A 456 -44.43 -1.51 -11.29
CA HIS A 456 -45.61 -1.24 -10.47
C HIS A 456 -46.51 -2.49 -10.37
N VAL A 457 -47.03 -2.78 -9.18
CA VAL A 457 -47.98 -3.88 -8.95
C VAL A 457 -49.39 -3.38 -8.65
N ARG A 458 -50.39 -4.10 -9.16
CA ARG A 458 -51.80 -3.83 -8.87
C ARG A 458 -52.33 -4.62 -7.66
N THR A 459 -51.74 -5.77 -7.41
CA THR A 459 -52.06 -6.62 -6.27
C THR A 459 -50.94 -6.47 -5.26
N ARG A 460 -51.32 -6.14 -4.03
CA ARG A 460 -50.40 -6.01 -2.91
C ARG A 460 -49.59 -7.30 -2.76
N VAL A 461 -48.26 -7.20 -2.68
CA VAL A 461 -47.40 -8.35 -2.35
C VAL A 461 -47.72 -8.80 -0.93
N VAL A 462 -47.89 -10.11 -0.74
CA VAL A 462 -48.18 -10.68 0.57
C VAL A 462 -46.88 -11.10 1.21
N VAL A 463 -46.46 -10.38 2.27
CA VAL A 463 -45.21 -10.65 3.00
C VAL A 463 -45.36 -11.90 3.89
N ASP A 464 -45.43 -13.08 3.27
CA ASP A 464 -45.58 -14.38 3.95
C ASP A 464 -44.35 -15.27 3.85
N GLY A 465 -43.25 -14.73 3.29
CA GLY A 465 -42.00 -15.45 3.09
C GLY A 465 -42.10 -16.46 1.95
N LYS A 466 -43.03 -16.31 1.00
CA LYS A 466 -43.15 -17.18 -0.18
C LYS A 466 -43.03 -16.35 -1.44
N LEU A 467 -41.97 -16.59 -2.20
CA LEU A 467 -41.64 -15.80 -3.40
C LEU A 467 -42.54 -16.04 -4.63
N ARG A 468 -43.77 -16.54 -4.45
CA ARG A 468 -44.74 -16.76 -5.54
C ARG A 468 -45.16 -15.46 -6.23
N ASP A 469 -45.19 -14.36 -5.50
CA ASP A 469 -45.57 -13.03 -5.99
C ASP A 469 -44.47 -12.42 -6.89
N TRP A 470 -43.27 -13.02 -6.86
CA TRP A 470 -42.05 -12.56 -7.52
C TRP A 470 -41.67 -13.37 -8.76
N LYS A 471 -42.44 -14.41 -9.12
CA LYS A 471 -42.11 -15.37 -10.19
C LYS A 471 -41.85 -14.76 -11.58
N ASP A 472 -42.40 -13.58 -11.83
CA ASP A 472 -42.30 -12.85 -13.10
C ASP A 472 -41.41 -11.59 -12.96
N VAL A 473 -40.63 -11.47 -11.87
CA VAL A 473 -39.67 -10.39 -11.61
C VAL A 473 -38.29 -10.88 -12.00
N GLU A 474 -37.57 -10.10 -12.79
CA GLU A 474 -36.17 -10.38 -13.09
C GLU A 474 -35.32 -10.20 -11.83
N ALA A 475 -34.46 -11.17 -11.55
CA ALA A 475 -33.60 -11.15 -10.38
C ALA A 475 -32.39 -10.23 -10.62
N LEU A 476 -32.09 -9.38 -9.64
CA LEU A 476 -30.79 -8.74 -9.54
C LEU A 476 -29.74 -9.78 -9.14
N THR A 477 -28.73 -9.95 -9.99
CA THR A 477 -27.62 -10.90 -9.78
C THR A 477 -26.37 -10.23 -9.23
N PHE A 478 -25.53 -11.00 -8.53
CA PHE A 478 -24.33 -10.54 -7.84
C PHE A 478 -23.05 -11.15 -8.42
N PRO A 479 -22.61 -10.72 -9.62
CA PRO A 479 -21.35 -11.19 -10.17
C PRO A 479 -20.18 -10.74 -9.30
N LEU A 480 -19.41 -11.70 -8.78
CA LEU A 480 -18.34 -11.49 -7.79
C LEU A 480 -17.33 -10.41 -8.19
N GLN A 481 -17.00 -10.31 -9.47
CA GLN A 481 -16.03 -9.31 -9.98
C GLN A 481 -16.50 -7.87 -9.74
N ARG A 482 -17.81 -7.67 -9.53
CA ARG A 482 -18.43 -6.36 -9.35
C ARG A 482 -18.94 -6.17 -7.92
N THR A 483 -19.49 -7.20 -7.31
CA THR A 483 -20.25 -7.07 -6.06
C THR A 483 -19.47 -7.44 -4.81
N LEU A 484 -18.29 -8.06 -4.92
CA LEU A 484 -17.49 -8.41 -3.75
C LEU A 484 -16.94 -7.14 -3.08
N GLU A 485 -17.42 -6.85 -1.87
CA GLU A 485 -16.94 -5.74 -1.04
C GLU A 485 -15.68 -6.16 -0.28
N PHE A 486 -15.75 -7.31 0.39
CA PHE A 486 -14.64 -7.99 1.07
C PHE A 486 -14.93 -9.49 1.25
N GLY A 487 -13.91 -10.25 1.64
CA GLY A 487 -13.98 -11.71 1.80
C GLY A 487 -13.80 -12.47 0.50
N ALA A 488 -14.30 -13.70 0.44
CA ALA A 488 -14.21 -14.58 -0.71
C ALA A 488 -15.43 -15.51 -0.79
N VAL A 489 -15.86 -15.82 -2.01
CA VAL A 489 -16.90 -16.82 -2.28
C VAL A 489 -16.25 -18.03 -2.94
N GLU A 490 -16.31 -19.18 -2.28
CA GLU A 490 -15.63 -20.41 -2.71
C GLU A 490 -16.38 -21.10 -3.86
N SER A 491 -17.71 -21.03 -3.86
CA SER A 491 -18.58 -21.68 -4.85
C SER A 491 -19.98 -21.05 -4.89
N ALA A 492 -20.85 -21.51 -5.81
CA ALA A 492 -22.25 -21.05 -5.82
C ALA A 492 -23.07 -21.66 -4.67
N GLU A 493 -22.60 -22.78 -4.13
CA GLU A 493 -23.15 -23.41 -2.93
C GLU A 493 -22.75 -22.67 -1.64
N ASP A 494 -21.66 -21.91 -1.69
CA ASP A 494 -21.11 -21.09 -0.61
C ASP A 494 -21.88 -19.77 -0.47
N LEU A 495 -22.07 -19.02 -1.56
CA LEU A 495 -22.85 -17.78 -1.53
C LEU A 495 -23.42 -17.40 -2.91
N ASP A 496 -24.74 -17.56 -3.11
CA ASP A 496 -25.45 -17.10 -4.33
C ASP A 496 -26.70 -16.27 -3.98
N PRO A 497 -26.56 -14.94 -3.83
CA PRO A 497 -27.68 -14.06 -3.55
C PRO A 497 -28.42 -13.62 -4.82
N LYS A 498 -29.74 -13.47 -4.71
CA LYS A 498 -30.61 -12.85 -5.73
C LYS A 498 -31.60 -11.92 -5.06
N ALA A 499 -31.66 -10.67 -5.54
CA ALA A 499 -32.53 -9.65 -4.99
C ALA A 499 -33.62 -9.25 -6.00
N TYR A 500 -34.75 -8.78 -5.49
CA TYR A 500 -35.92 -8.42 -6.28
C TYR A 500 -36.55 -7.16 -5.73
N PHE A 501 -37.08 -6.33 -6.62
CA PHE A 501 -37.84 -5.14 -6.25
C PHE A 501 -39.17 -5.06 -7.03
N GLN A 502 -40.19 -4.58 -6.33
CA GLN A 502 -41.50 -4.20 -6.90
C GLN A 502 -42.03 -2.99 -6.13
N TRP A 503 -43.02 -2.27 -6.65
CA TRP A 503 -43.61 -1.15 -5.89
C TRP A 503 -45.11 -0.95 -6.12
N ASP A 504 -45.80 -0.37 -5.14
CA ASP A 504 -47.14 0.19 -5.26
C ASP A 504 -47.24 1.58 -4.60
N GLU A 505 -48.44 2.16 -4.50
CA GLU A 505 -48.65 3.49 -3.95
C GLU A 505 -48.25 3.63 -2.46
N ASN A 506 -48.11 2.54 -1.72
CA ASN A 506 -47.88 2.52 -0.28
C ASN A 506 -46.50 1.97 0.09
N PHE A 507 -45.96 1.01 -0.68
CA PHE A 507 -44.74 0.29 -0.33
C PHE A 507 -43.74 0.14 -1.49
N LEU A 508 -42.46 0.21 -1.13
CA LEU A 508 -41.37 -0.44 -1.86
C LEU A 508 -41.29 -1.88 -1.35
N TYR A 509 -41.49 -2.85 -2.23
CA TYR A 509 -41.33 -4.26 -1.91
C TYR A 509 -39.91 -4.70 -2.22
N PHE A 510 -39.32 -5.46 -1.32
CA PHE A 510 -38.00 -6.05 -1.45
C PHE A 510 -38.07 -7.54 -1.10
N ALA A 511 -37.43 -8.36 -1.92
CA ALA A 511 -37.17 -9.75 -1.58
C ALA A 511 -35.74 -10.12 -1.91
N MET A 512 -35.18 -11.08 -1.18
CA MET A 512 -33.85 -11.60 -1.47
C MET A 512 -33.74 -13.06 -1.03
N THR A 513 -33.18 -13.90 -1.89
CA THR A 513 -32.78 -15.28 -1.58
C THR A 513 -31.27 -15.33 -1.46
N VAL A 514 -30.77 -16.07 -0.48
CA VAL A 514 -29.34 -16.29 -0.24
C VAL A 514 -29.13 -17.79 -0.13
N VAL A 515 -28.49 -18.39 -1.13
CA VAL A 515 -27.91 -19.74 -0.99
C VAL A 515 -26.64 -19.61 -0.18
N ASP A 516 -26.49 -20.45 0.83
CA ASP A 516 -25.40 -20.42 1.82
C ASP A 516 -25.27 -21.82 2.44
N ASP A 517 -24.05 -22.33 2.61
CA ASP A 517 -23.79 -23.67 3.12
C ASP A 517 -23.77 -23.78 4.67
N GLU A 518 -23.60 -22.67 5.38
CA GLU A 518 -23.56 -22.55 6.85
C GLU A 518 -24.18 -21.23 7.37
N VAL A 519 -25.48 -21.25 7.72
CA VAL A 519 -26.14 -20.08 8.34
C VAL A 519 -25.85 -19.96 9.85
N ILE A 520 -25.11 -18.93 10.25
CA ILE A 520 -24.71 -18.47 11.59
C ILE A 520 -25.40 -17.15 11.99
N ASN A 521 -26.17 -17.16 13.07
CA ASN A 521 -26.95 -15.98 13.51
C ASN A 521 -27.15 -15.88 15.03
N ASP A 522 -26.05 -15.86 15.80
CA ASP A 522 -26.11 -15.79 17.27
C ASP A 522 -26.35 -14.36 17.83
N GLU A 523 -26.41 -13.34 16.97
CA GLU A 523 -26.39 -11.92 17.34
C GLU A 523 -27.74 -11.22 17.10
N VAL A 524 -27.98 -10.10 17.80
CA VAL A 524 -29.26 -9.37 17.76
C VAL A 524 -29.10 -7.86 17.72
N ASN A 525 -30.18 -7.15 17.37
CA ASN A 525 -30.24 -5.68 17.35
C ASN A 525 -29.21 -5.09 16.37
N ASP A 526 -28.42 -4.11 16.81
CA ASP A 526 -27.36 -3.47 16.02
C ASP A 526 -26.19 -4.41 15.69
N HIS A 527 -26.10 -5.58 16.32
CA HIS A 527 -25.02 -6.54 16.15
C HIS A 527 -25.31 -7.64 15.11
N ILE A 528 -26.48 -7.63 14.46
CA ILE A 528 -26.85 -8.69 13.49
C ILE A 528 -25.86 -8.83 12.32
N PHE A 529 -25.07 -7.79 12.03
CA PHE A 529 -24.00 -7.83 11.02
C PHE A 529 -22.82 -8.75 11.41
N LYS A 530 -22.77 -9.28 12.63
CA LYS A 530 -21.72 -10.22 13.05
C LYS A 530 -22.03 -11.68 12.70
N GLY A 531 -23.25 -11.96 12.23
CA GLY A 531 -23.62 -13.22 11.62
C GLY A 531 -24.09 -12.99 10.18
N ASP A 532 -24.79 -13.98 9.63
CA ASP A 532 -25.43 -13.86 8.33
C ASP A 532 -26.60 -12.92 8.40
N CYS A 533 -26.63 -11.99 7.45
CA CYS A 533 -27.74 -11.07 7.34
C CYS A 533 -27.86 -10.52 5.92
N ILE A 534 -29.07 -10.09 5.58
CA ILE A 534 -29.30 -9.26 4.40
C ILE A 534 -29.33 -7.81 4.86
N GLU A 535 -28.64 -6.94 4.14
CA GLU A 535 -28.70 -5.50 4.31
C GLU A 535 -29.34 -4.85 3.08
N LEU A 536 -30.16 -3.83 3.28
CA LEU A 536 -30.71 -3.00 2.22
C LEU A 536 -30.35 -1.55 2.50
N PHE A 537 -29.48 -0.99 1.65
CA PHE A 537 -29.15 0.42 1.62
C PHE A 537 -30.13 1.18 0.73
N ILE A 538 -30.65 2.31 1.22
CA ILE A 538 -31.51 3.22 0.46
C ILE A 538 -31.03 4.65 0.70
N ASP A 539 -30.60 5.29 -0.39
CA ASP A 539 -30.38 6.72 -0.50
C ASP A 539 -31.67 7.33 -1.09
N ALA A 540 -32.47 7.92 -0.20
CA ALA A 540 -33.83 8.38 -0.50
C ALA A 540 -33.85 9.65 -1.35
N GLU A 541 -32.83 10.51 -1.22
CA GLU A 541 -32.69 11.76 -1.95
C GLU A 541 -31.84 11.59 -3.23
N ASN A 542 -31.17 10.44 -3.37
CA ASN A 542 -30.25 10.07 -4.45
C ASN A 542 -29.11 11.11 -4.62
N ASP A 543 -28.65 11.67 -3.50
CA ASP A 543 -27.59 12.69 -3.44
C ASP A 543 -26.24 12.15 -2.92
N GLY A 544 -26.17 10.83 -2.68
CA GLY A 544 -25.02 10.11 -2.19
C GLY A 544 -25.26 9.59 -0.76
N LEU A 545 -25.01 8.30 -0.55
CA LEU A 545 -25.25 7.63 0.73
C LEU A 545 -24.32 8.18 1.83
N ASN A 546 -24.89 8.93 2.78
CA ASN A 546 -24.11 9.57 3.83
C ASN A 546 -24.29 8.85 5.17
N TRP A 547 -23.21 8.27 5.69
CA TRP A 547 -23.22 7.59 6.99
C TRP A 547 -23.68 8.54 8.11
N GLY A 548 -24.76 8.18 8.79
CA GLY A 548 -25.36 8.97 9.87
C GLY A 548 -26.36 10.04 9.41
N ASN A 549 -26.64 10.16 8.11
CA ASN A 549 -27.77 10.96 7.62
C ASN A 549 -29.09 10.25 7.98
N PRO A 550 -29.96 10.87 8.80
CA PRO A 550 -31.21 10.22 9.22
C PRO A 550 -32.24 10.07 8.09
N LYS A 551 -31.98 10.63 6.90
CA LYS A 551 -32.80 10.47 5.70
C LYS A 551 -32.33 9.33 4.78
N ASP A 552 -31.16 8.77 5.04
CA ASP A 552 -30.69 7.56 4.38
C ASP A 552 -31.01 6.35 5.26
N PHE A 553 -31.04 5.17 4.68
CA PHE A 553 -31.44 3.96 5.39
C PHE A 553 -30.47 2.82 5.13
N GLN A 554 -30.15 2.09 6.20
CA GLN A 554 -29.53 0.78 6.15
C GLN A 554 -30.39 -0.15 7.00
N ILE A 555 -31.14 -1.03 6.34
CA ILE A 555 -32.08 -1.95 6.98
C ILE A 555 -31.49 -3.34 6.93
N GLY A 556 -31.23 -3.94 8.08
CA GLY A 556 -30.74 -5.31 8.20
C GLY A 556 -31.85 -6.29 8.52
N PHE A 557 -31.75 -7.49 7.97
CA PHE A 557 -32.66 -8.61 8.21
C PHE A 557 -31.83 -9.85 8.56
N SER A 558 -32.00 -10.36 9.78
CA SER A 558 -31.31 -11.58 10.24
C SER A 558 -32.20 -12.82 10.03
N PRO A 559 -31.64 -13.97 9.58
CA PRO A 559 -32.34 -15.24 9.51
C PRO A 559 -32.72 -15.79 10.90
N VAL A 560 -33.55 -16.84 10.93
CA VAL A 560 -34.11 -17.41 12.18
C VAL A 560 -33.46 -18.75 12.49
N PHE A 561 -32.81 -18.91 13.66
CA PHE A 561 -32.50 -20.24 14.21
C PHE A 561 -32.35 -20.20 15.76
N LYS A 562 -32.63 -21.34 16.42
CA LYS A 562 -32.51 -21.56 17.89
C LYS A 562 -33.43 -20.72 18.82
N GLY A 563 -34.68 -20.47 18.43
CA GLY A 563 -35.72 -19.97 19.35
C GLY A 563 -35.79 -18.44 19.52
N HIS A 564 -35.03 -17.69 18.72
CA HIS A 564 -35.17 -16.24 18.59
C HIS A 564 -36.00 -15.88 17.35
N PHE A 565 -36.91 -14.90 17.47
CA PHE A 565 -37.68 -14.37 16.34
C PHE A 565 -36.78 -13.56 15.39
N PRO A 566 -37.09 -13.48 14.08
CA PRO A 566 -36.34 -12.65 13.15
C PRO A 566 -36.32 -11.20 13.63
N LYS A 567 -35.17 -10.56 13.53
CA LYS A 567 -34.97 -9.15 13.93
C LYS A 567 -34.51 -8.33 12.74
N ALA A 568 -35.25 -7.27 12.46
CA ALA A 568 -34.81 -6.21 11.58
C ALA A 568 -34.30 -5.01 12.39
N TRP A 569 -33.12 -4.53 12.03
CA TRP A 569 -32.49 -3.35 12.62
C TRP A 569 -32.28 -2.28 11.56
N ILE A 570 -32.47 -1.03 11.94
CA ILE A 570 -32.29 0.12 11.06
C ILE A 570 -31.12 0.94 11.61
N TRP A 571 -29.92 0.75 11.05
CA TRP A 571 -28.68 1.27 11.65
C TRP A 571 -28.60 2.79 11.64
N PHE A 572 -29.00 3.45 10.55
CA PHE A 572 -28.87 4.91 10.43
C PHE A 572 -29.83 5.65 11.36
N GLN A 573 -30.97 5.02 11.68
CA GLN A 573 -31.94 5.51 12.67
C GLN A 573 -31.70 4.90 14.06
N ASN A 574 -30.69 4.02 14.20
CA ASN A 574 -30.25 3.34 15.41
C ASN A 574 -31.38 2.72 16.24
N ARG A 575 -32.26 1.94 15.59
CA ARG A 575 -33.40 1.30 16.26
C ARG A 575 -33.92 0.08 15.51
N ALA A 576 -34.74 -0.72 16.21
CA ALA A 576 -35.51 -1.79 15.58
C ALA A 576 -36.57 -1.24 14.62
N ALA A 577 -36.87 -2.03 13.58
CA ALA A 577 -37.92 -1.71 12.63
C ALA A 577 -39.32 -1.86 13.25
N ARG A 578 -40.24 -0.94 12.94
CA ARG A 578 -41.64 -1.02 13.38
C ARG A 578 -42.50 -1.70 12.31
N PRO A 579 -43.51 -2.51 12.68
CA PRO A 579 -44.33 -3.23 11.70
C PRO A 579 -45.09 -2.35 10.70
N ASP A 580 -45.40 -1.10 11.05
CA ASP A 580 -46.05 -0.13 10.17
C ASP A 580 -45.07 0.58 9.21
N GLU A 581 -43.77 0.50 9.47
CA GLU A 581 -42.70 1.07 8.66
C GLU A 581 -42.07 0.03 7.74
N VAL A 582 -41.73 -1.14 8.31
CA VAL A 582 -41.15 -2.28 7.60
C VAL A 582 -41.85 -3.54 8.09
N SER A 583 -42.70 -4.11 7.23
CA SER A 583 -43.31 -5.43 7.45
C SER A 583 -42.46 -6.46 6.72
N TYR A 584 -41.98 -7.50 7.41
CA TYR A 584 -41.04 -8.45 6.84
C TYR A 584 -41.23 -9.86 7.39
N THR A 585 -40.82 -10.84 6.61
CA THR A 585 -40.76 -12.26 6.96
C THR A 585 -39.42 -12.83 6.51
N VAL A 586 -38.79 -13.66 7.35
CA VAL A 586 -37.53 -14.36 7.03
C VAL A 586 -37.74 -15.86 7.20
N THR A 587 -37.35 -16.65 6.21
CA THR A 587 -37.57 -18.11 6.14
C THR A 587 -36.35 -18.82 5.56
N SER A 588 -36.25 -20.14 5.75
CA SER A 588 -35.25 -20.96 5.06
C SER A 588 -35.63 -21.16 3.58
N LEU A 589 -34.66 -21.50 2.73
CA LEU A 589 -34.89 -21.85 1.32
C LEU A 589 -35.53 -23.25 1.17
N GLY A 590 -36.80 -23.42 1.54
CA GLY A 590 -37.60 -24.63 1.23
C GLY A 590 -37.00 -26.00 1.66
N GLU A 591 -37.59 -27.11 1.18
CA GLU A 591 -37.04 -28.45 1.42
C GLU A 591 -35.88 -28.74 0.44
N GLY A 592 -34.71 -29.07 0.97
CA GLY A 592 -33.57 -29.57 0.19
C GLY A 592 -32.58 -28.51 -0.32
N GLN A 593 -32.78 -27.22 -0.03
CA GLN A 593 -31.80 -26.16 -0.28
C GLN A 593 -31.30 -25.57 1.04
N LYS A 594 -30.02 -25.21 1.10
CA LYS A 594 -29.44 -24.51 2.24
C LYS A 594 -29.43 -23.00 1.98
N GLY A 595 -29.60 -22.22 3.05
CA GLY A 595 -29.67 -20.77 3.01
C GLY A 595 -31.03 -20.23 3.47
N TYR A 596 -31.26 -18.94 3.22
CA TYR A 596 -32.40 -18.19 3.73
C TYR A 596 -32.96 -17.18 2.73
N GLN A 597 -34.17 -16.69 3.00
CA GLN A 597 -34.81 -15.67 2.20
C GLN A 597 -35.58 -14.66 3.05
N VAL A 598 -35.58 -13.41 2.58
CA VAL A 598 -36.32 -12.29 3.14
C VAL A 598 -37.37 -11.83 2.14
N GLU A 599 -38.55 -11.50 2.65
CA GLU A 599 -39.57 -10.74 1.95
C GLU A 599 -40.00 -9.57 2.83
N ALA A 600 -40.03 -8.35 2.28
CA ALA A 600 -40.29 -7.13 3.01
C ALA A 600 -41.13 -6.11 2.22
N ALA A 601 -41.98 -5.38 2.94
CA ALA A 601 -42.71 -4.21 2.46
C ALA A 601 -42.28 -2.99 3.28
N ILE A 602 -41.65 -2.02 2.62
CA ILE A 602 -41.07 -0.81 3.21
C ILE A 602 -41.96 0.37 2.86
N SER A 603 -42.48 1.04 3.88
CA SER A 603 -43.45 2.13 3.72
C SER A 603 -42.82 3.35 3.07
N TRP A 604 -43.42 3.87 1.99
CA TRP A 604 -42.98 5.13 1.39
C TRP A 604 -43.05 6.31 2.36
N LYS A 605 -44.05 6.29 3.26
CA LYS A 605 -44.19 7.28 4.33
C LYS A 605 -43.01 7.24 5.29
N PHE A 606 -42.48 6.05 5.59
CA PHE A 606 -41.29 5.88 6.42
C PHE A 606 -40.05 6.43 5.73
N LEU A 607 -39.89 6.17 4.42
CA LEU A 607 -38.79 6.72 3.63
C LEU A 607 -38.88 8.24 3.41
N GLY A 608 -40.03 8.86 3.72
CA GLY A 608 -40.27 10.28 3.45
C GLY A 608 -40.49 10.59 1.96
N ILE A 609 -40.79 9.57 1.16
CA ILE A 609 -40.86 9.63 -0.31
C ILE A 609 -42.32 9.61 -0.77
N ARG A 610 -42.63 10.37 -1.82
CA ARG A 610 -43.90 10.25 -2.55
C ARG A 610 -43.65 9.47 -3.83
N PRO A 611 -44.12 8.22 -3.97
CA PRO A 611 -43.81 7.41 -5.12
C PRO A 611 -44.55 7.95 -6.36
N HIS A 612 -43.86 8.00 -7.49
CA HIS A 612 -44.45 8.29 -8.79
C HIS A 612 -43.63 7.61 -9.88
N ARG A 613 -44.24 7.44 -11.06
CA ARG A 613 -43.52 6.96 -12.25
C ARG A 613 -42.32 7.88 -12.55
N GLY A 614 -41.18 7.28 -12.87
CA GLY A 614 -39.94 7.97 -13.19
C GLY A 614 -39.16 8.46 -11.97
N LEU A 615 -39.63 8.19 -10.74
CA LEU A 615 -38.82 8.44 -9.54
C LEU A 615 -37.59 7.53 -9.58
N VAL A 616 -36.41 8.11 -9.34
CA VAL A 616 -35.14 7.37 -9.26
C VAL A 616 -34.64 7.38 -7.83
N LEU A 617 -34.34 6.19 -7.30
CA LEU A 617 -33.87 5.97 -5.95
C LEU A 617 -32.45 5.41 -5.99
N GLY A 618 -31.59 5.81 -5.05
CA GLY A 618 -30.33 5.12 -4.81
C GLY A 618 -30.57 3.90 -3.93
N VAL A 619 -30.20 2.70 -4.36
CA VAL A 619 -30.30 1.49 -3.53
C VAL A 619 -29.13 0.54 -3.73
N SER A 620 -28.87 -0.25 -2.70
CA SER A 620 -28.06 -1.44 -2.86
C SER A 620 -28.46 -2.53 -1.87
N PRO A 621 -28.99 -3.66 -2.35
CA PRO A 621 -29.02 -4.88 -1.56
C PRO A 621 -27.60 -5.39 -1.31
N ALA A 622 -27.36 -5.91 -0.10
CA ALA A 622 -26.12 -6.56 0.27
C ALA A 622 -26.40 -7.79 1.12
N VAL A 623 -25.45 -8.71 1.15
CA VAL A 623 -25.47 -9.89 2.02
C VAL A 623 -24.14 -9.98 2.76
N HIS A 624 -24.25 -10.28 4.03
CA HIS A 624 -23.12 -10.59 4.90
C HIS A 624 -23.15 -12.08 5.20
N ASP A 625 -22.00 -12.72 5.05
CA ASP A 625 -21.80 -14.17 5.03
C ASP A 625 -20.66 -14.55 5.99
N ILE A 626 -20.95 -15.41 6.98
CA ILE A 626 -20.09 -15.77 8.10
C ILE A 626 -20.07 -17.28 8.29
N ASP A 627 -18.92 -17.89 7.97
CA ASP A 627 -18.68 -19.31 8.24
C ASP A 627 -17.63 -19.54 9.31
N HIS A 628 -17.75 -20.65 10.03
CA HIS A 628 -16.71 -21.09 10.95
C HIS A 628 -15.42 -21.53 10.24
N LYS A 629 -15.51 -21.97 8.98
CA LYS A 629 -14.35 -22.42 8.19
C LYS A 629 -13.59 -21.28 7.53
N LYS A 630 -14.25 -20.14 7.31
CA LYS A 630 -13.64 -18.96 6.71
C LYS A 630 -12.76 -18.23 7.74
N ARG A 631 -11.61 -17.71 7.29
CA ARG A 631 -10.72 -16.90 8.15
C ARG A 631 -11.26 -15.49 8.38
N GLU A 632 -12.09 -15.00 7.46
CA GLU A 632 -12.65 -13.65 7.43
C GLU A 632 -14.07 -13.70 6.85
N ALA A 633 -14.92 -12.76 7.26
CA ALA A 633 -16.29 -12.59 6.75
C ALA A 633 -16.31 -12.27 5.26
N THR A 634 -17.41 -12.61 4.59
CA THR A 634 -17.66 -12.22 3.19
C THR A 634 -18.83 -11.25 3.10
N LYS A 635 -18.69 -10.22 2.26
CA LYS A 635 -19.78 -9.28 1.98
C LYS A 635 -19.88 -9.02 0.49
N LEU A 636 -21.08 -9.26 -0.04
CA LEU A 636 -21.47 -8.85 -1.39
C LEU A 636 -22.40 -7.65 -1.32
N ASN A 637 -22.12 -6.63 -2.11
CA ASN A 637 -22.90 -5.40 -2.23
C ASN A 637 -23.27 -5.22 -3.71
N TRP A 638 -24.56 -5.11 -4.03
CA TRP A 638 -25.01 -5.11 -5.42
C TRP A 638 -24.41 -3.94 -6.23
N CYS A 639 -24.37 -2.76 -5.64
CA CYS A 639 -23.67 -1.59 -6.17
C CYS A 639 -23.36 -0.57 -5.06
N TYR A 640 -22.08 -0.44 -4.71
CA TYR A 640 -21.59 0.65 -3.86
C TYR A 640 -20.26 1.18 -4.42
N LEU A 641 -20.18 2.48 -4.68
CA LEU A 641 -18.98 3.17 -5.19
C LEU A 641 -18.40 4.09 -4.09
N PRO A 642 -17.45 3.61 -3.27
CA PRO A 642 -16.95 4.32 -2.09
C PRO A 642 -16.40 5.73 -2.33
N PRO A 643 -15.71 6.05 -3.45
CA PRO A 643 -15.20 7.41 -3.66
C PRO A 643 -16.31 8.46 -3.85
N LYS A 644 -17.52 8.03 -4.21
CA LYS A 644 -18.68 8.90 -4.48
C LYS A 644 -19.85 8.63 -3.53
N ASN A 645 -19.71 7.66 -2.63
CA ASN A 645 -20.81 7.08 -1.84
C ASN A 645 -22.06 6.78 -2.67
N LYS A 646 -21.89 6.38 -3.94
CA LYS A 646 -23.01 6.24 -4.88
C LYS A 646 -23.52 4.80 -4.89
N LEU A 647 -24.83 4.64 -4.77
CA LEU A 647 -25.51 3.35 -4.90
C LEU A 647 -25.96 3.08 -6.35
N GLY A 648 -26.47 1.88 -6.61
CA GLY A 648 -27.19 1.59 -7.86
C GLY A 648 -28.51 2.38 -7.91
N SER A 649 -29.13 2.48 -9.08
CA SER A 649 -30.40 3.19 -9.23
C SER A 649 -31.58 2.29 -9.55
N LEU A 650 -32.69 2.50 -8.86
CA LEU A 650 -33.99 1.96 -9.23
C LEU A 650 -34.88 3.07 -9.78
N THR A 651 -35.36 2.90 -11.01
CA THR A 651 -36.35 3.78 -11.63
C THR A 651 -37.73 3.15 -11.50
N LEU A 652 -38.66 3.85 -10.85
CA LEU A 652 -40.03 3.37 -10.68
C LEU A 652 -40.79 3.47 -12.00
N GLU A 653 -41.07 2.34 -12.64
CA GLU A 653 -41.86 2.32 -13.87
C GLU A 653 -43.37 2.32 -13.59
N GLY A 654 -44.12 2.94 -14.50
CA GLY A 654 -45.57 2.96 -14.45
C GLY A 654 -46.20 1.82 -15.24
N LYS A 655 -47.53 1.77 -15.24
CA LYS A 655 -48.33 0.76 -15.97
C LYS A 655 -47.77 0.53 -17.39
N ARG A 656 -47.36 -0.71 -17.69
CA ARG A 656 -47.52 -1.26 -19.04
C ARG A 656 -48.96 -1.73 -19.21
#